data_AF-A0A1M7R1B2-F1
#
_entry.id   AF-A0A1M7R1B2-F1
#
_cell.length_a   1.000
_cell.length_b   1.000
_cell.length_c   1.000
_cell.angle_alpha   90.00
_cell.angle_beta   90.00
_cell.angle_gamma   90.00
#
_symmetry.space_group_name_H-M   'P 1'
#
loop_
_entity.id
_entity.type
_entity.pdbx_description
1 polymer ?
#
loop_
_entity_poly.entity_id
_entity_poly.type
_entity_poly.pdbx_seq_one_letter_code
_entity_poly.pdbx_strand_id
1 'polypeptide(L)'
;MTTTTEPGDRLVEALRKALTDNEQLSRENSRLTAAATEPIAIIGMACRLPGGVASPDDLWRLVAEGRDGVGPFPSDRGWDLGALFDQDPDRPGTSYVSEGGFLAGAGDFDAAFFGISPREALAMDPQQRLLLEVSWEAAERAGLDPHSLRGSSTGVFSGVMYHDYATALREVPEGLEGFLATGNSGSVASGRVSYALGLEGPAVTVDTACSSSLVAVHLAAQALRGGECGLAFAGGVAVMARPSPFVEFSRQRGLAPDGRCKAFAEAADGTGWAEGVAVLLLERLSDARRLGHDVLAVVRGSAVNQDGASNGLTAPNGPAQQRVIRRALANARLAPADIDAVEGHGTGTTLGDPIEAQALLATYGAGRSTEQPLWLGSLKSNIGHTQSAAGVAGIIKMVQAMRHGLLPRTLHVDEPSTHVDWSAGAVRLLAEARRWPETGGPRRAAVSAFGVSGTNAHVVLEEGDADPSRAPDSGREGAAVPWALSAASAGALRAQAGRLHDFAGRAGSDIGGAGRVLATGRAGLAHRAVVIADGRDRLRIGLAALSRAEPAPGVVTGTADVDGDTVFVFPGQGTQWAGMGRELLATSTVFADSLAEVAEALAPHIDWSLLDAVRDGVPSLDRVDVVQPVSFAVMVSLARVWQSLGVTPEAVVGHSQGEIAAAHIAGALTLQDAAAVVALRSQAIARGLAGHGGMVSLAVPVEAVQERLGNGIELAAVNGPTSVVVAGDPTALNTLVAAYEAEGIRVRRVPVDYASHTSHVEAIETDLAHLLADVKP
;
A
#
# COMPACT_ATOMS: atom_id res chain seq x y z
N MET A 1 -68.56 -26.61 6.68
CA MET A 1 -67.77 -27.05 7.85
C MET A 1 -66.78 -25.95 8.18
N THR A 2 -67.19 -25.02 9.04
CA THR A 2 -66.36 -23.96 9.59
C THR A 2 -65.64 -24.50 10.82
N THR A 3 -64.36 -24.82 10.69
CA THR A 3 -63.50 -25.18 11.81
C THR A 3 -63.25 -23.93 12.66
N THR A 4 -64.01 -23.82 13.75
CA THR A 4 -63.72 -22.93 14.87
C THR A 4 -62.40 -23.38 15.50
N THR A 5 -61.30 -22.70 15.19
CA THR A 5 -60.04 -22.78 15.94
C THR A 5 -60.33 -22.51 17.42
N GLU A 6 -59.98 -23.44 18.30
CA GLU A 6 -60.18 -23.28 19.73
C GLU A 6 -59.40 -22.06 20.26
N PRO A 7 -59.93 -21.33 21.26
CA PRO A 7 -59.26 -20.15 21.84
C PRO A 7 -57.82 -20.41 22.32
N GLY A 8 -57.52 -21.63 22.75
CA GLY A 8 -56.21 -22.06 23.22
C GLY A 8 -55.16 -22.15 22.12
N ASP A 9 -55.52 -22.64 20.92
CA ASP A 9 -54.59 -22.78 19.80
C ASP A 9 -54.18 -21.41 19.24
N ARG A 10 -55.13 -20.45 19.19
CA ARG A 10 -54.82 -19.07 18.80
C ARG A 10 -53.90 -18.37 19.82
N LEU A 11 -54.05 -18.69 21.11
CA LEU A 11 -53.18 -18.14 22.16
C LEU A 11 -51.75 -18.68 22.05
N VAL A 12 -51.58 -19.99 21.82
CA VAL A 12 -50.25 -20.61 21.66
C VAL A 12 -49.55 -20.10 20.40
N GLU A 13 -50.27 -19.94 19.29
CA GLU A 13 -49.73 -19.37 18.05
C GLU A 13 -49.33 -17.89 18.21
N ALA A 14 -50.18 -17.09 18.88
CA ALA A 14 -49.85 -15.71 19.22
C ALA A 14 -48.62 -15.61 20.14
N LEU A 15 -48.48 -16.51 21.12
CA LEU A 15 -47.32 -16.55 22.03
C LEU A 15 -46.03 -16.94 21.29
N ARG A 16 -46.07 -17.93 20.40
CA ARG A 16 -44.91 -18.32 19.56
C ARG A 16 -44.47 -17.18 18.65
N LYS A 17 -45.43 -16.48 18.03
CA LYS A 17 -45.15 -15.31 17.21
C LYS A 17 -44.51 -14.19 18.04
N ALA A 18 -45.07 -13.87 19.21
CA ALA A 18 -44.53 -12.86 20.10
C ALA A 18 -43.11 -13.18 20.60
N LEU A 19 -42.81 -14.45 20.89
CA LEU A 19 -41.45 -14.89 21.26
C LEU A 19 -40.47 -14.74 20.09
N THR A 20 -40.89 -15.12 18.87
CA THR A 20 -40.07 -14.98 17.67
C THR A 20 -39.79 -13.50 17.36
N ASP A 21 -40.81 -12.66 17.44
CA ASP A 21 -40.70 -11.21 17.24
C ASP A 21 -39.76 -10.58 18.30
N ASN A 22 -39.85 -11.02 19.57
CA ASN A 22 -38.97 -10.53 20.63
C ASN A 22 -37.51 -10.97 20.43
N GLU A 23 -37.28 -12.22 20.00
CA GLU A 23 -35.94 -12.67 19.62
C GLU A 23 -35.36 -11.87 18.44
N GLN A 24 -36.17 -11.59 17.43
CA GLN A 24 -35.77 -10.78 16.29
C GLN A 24 -35.43 -9.34 16.72
N LEU A 25 -36.27 -8.70 17.53
CA LEU A 25 -36.02 -7.36 18.06
C LEU A 25 -34.80 -7.32 18.97
N SER A 26 -34.56 -8.34 19.78
CA SER A 26 -33.38 -8.45 20.64
C SER A 26 -32.09 -8.59 19.82
N ARG A 27 -32.12 -9.41 18.77
CA ARG A 27 -31.00 -9.54 17.81
C ARG A 27 -30.74 -8.22 17.08
N GLU A 28 -31.80 -7.55 16.63
CA GLU A 28 -31.67 -6.27 15.95
C GLU A 28 -31.12 -5.18 16.87
N ASN A 29 -31.61 -5.09 18.11
CA ASN A 29 -31.10 -4.14 19.10
C ASN A 29 -29.62 -4.43 19.45
N SER A 30 -29.25 -5.70 19.56
CA SER A 30 -27.85 -6.11 19.77
C SER A 30 -26.96 -5.69 18.59
N ARG A 31 -27.44 -5.87 17.35
CA ARG A 31 -26.74 -5.45 16.13
C ARG A 31 -26.58 -3.93 16.05
N LEU A 32 -27.64 -3.17 16.31
CA LEU A 32 -27.61 -1.70 16.31
C LEU A 32 -26.67 -1.17 17.39
N THR A 33 -26.71 -1.76 18.59
CA THR A 33 -25.79 -1.41 19.68
C THR A 33 -24.34 -1.73 19.31
N ALA A 34 -24.08 -2.88 18.70
CA ALA A 34 -22.74 -3.26 18.23
C ALA A 34 -22.22 -2.27 17.18
N ALA A 35 -23.02 -1.92 16.17
CA ALA A 35 -22.66 -0.96 15.14
C ALA A 35 -22.39 0.44 15.71
N ALA A 36 -23.26 0.94 16.59
CA ALA A 36 -23.11 2.26 17.21
C ALA A 36 -21.86 2.40 18.09
N THR A 37 -21.29 1.27 18.51
CA THR A 37 -20.14 1.21 19.43
C THR A 37 -18.98 0.42 18.87
N GLU A 38 -18.97 0.25 17.55
CA GLU A 38 -17.96 -0.52 16.86
C GLU A 38 -16.58 0.12 17.06
N PRO A 39 -15.56 -0.66 17.48
CA PRO A 39 -14.19 -0.18 17.54
C PRO A 39 -13.67 0.16 16.16
N ILE A 40 -12.86 1.23 16.06
CA ILE A 40 -12.28 1.69 14.81
C ILE A 40 -10.80 1.32 14.79
N ALA A 41 -10.39 0.52 13.82
CA ALA A 41 -9.00 0.15 13.62
C ALA A 41 -8.21 1.31 13.01
N ILE A 42 -6.99 1.53 13.51
CA ILE A 42 -5.95 2.31 12.85
C ILE A 42 -5.14 1.32 12.03
N ILE A 43 -5.28 1.36 10.71
CA ILE A 43 -4.61 0.41 9.79
C ILE A 43 -3.38 1.01 9.10
N GLY A 44 -3.25 2.33 9.13
CA GLY A 44 -2.12 3.06 8.57
C GLY A 44 -1.90 4.39 9.29
N MET A 45 -0.66 4.86 9.30
CA MET A 45 -0.29 6.15 9.88
C MET A 45 0.93 6.73 9.17
N ALA A 46 0.95 8.04 8.97
CA ALA A 46 2.08 8.78 8.43
C ALA A 46 2.18 10.17 9.06
N CYS A 47 3.39 10.73 9.12
CA CYS A 47 3.62 12.07 9.66
C CYS A 47 4.89 12.73 9.12
N ARG A 48 4.92 14.06 9.20
CA ARG A 48 6.12 14.90 9.19
C ARG A 48 6.08 15.79 10.43
N LEU A 49 7.15 15.77 11.21
CA LEU A 49 7.25 16.49 12.48
C LEU A 49 8.67 17.09 12.66
N PRO A 50 8.87 18.04 13.59
CA PRO A 50 10.17 18.63 13.88
C PRO A 50 11.23 17.59 14.30
N GLY A 51 12.51 17.98 14.27
CA GLY A 51 13.62 17.08 14.58
C GLY A 51 13.96 16.06 13.48
N GLY A 52 13.54 16.36 12.24
CA GLY A 52 13.79 15.50 11.06
C GLY A 52 12.92 14.25 11.01
N VAL A 53 11.76 14.27 11.66
CA VAL A 53 10.81 13.14 11.67
C VAL A 53 10.06 13.10 10.36
N ALA A 54 10.31 12.07 9.55
CA ALA A 54 9.65 11.85 8.27
C ALA A 54 8.70 10.63 8.29
N SER A 55 8.55 9.95 9.43
CA SER A 55 7.70 8.78 9.55
C SER A 55 7.36 8.46 11.01
N PRO A 56 6.33 7.62 11.27
CA PRO A 56 6.07 7.11 12.61
C PRO A 56 7.27 6.41 13.26
N ASP A 57 8.10 5.73 12.46
CA ASP A 57 9.32 5.07 12.97
C ASP A 57 10.40 6.08 13.36
N ASP A 58 10.49 7.21 12.66
CA ASP A 58 11.40 8.30 13.04
C ASP A 58 10.92 9.01 14.30
N LEU A 59 9.61 9.21 14.45
CA LEU A 59 9.01 9.73 15.67
C LEU A 59 9.33 8.82 16.84
N TRP A 60 9.19 7.50 16.66
CA TRP A 60 9.55 6.52 17.69
C TRP A 60 11.02 6.65 18.11
N ARG A 61 11.95 6.69 17.14
CA ARG A 61 13.38 6.88 17.46
C ARG A 61 13.62 8.17 18.24
N LEU A 62 13.01 9.28 17.83
CA LEU A 62 13.12 10.57 18.50
C LEU A 62 12.68 10.49 19.97
N VAL A 63 11.49 9.93 20.26
CA VAL A 63 10.95 9.87 21.63
C VAL A 63 11.64 8.81 22.48
N ALA A 64 12.03 7.67 21.90
CA ALA A 64 12.72 6.59 22.62
C ALA A 64 14.12 7.01 23.05
N GLU A 65 14.83 7.78 22.22
CA GLU A 65 16.13 8.38 22.54
C GLU A 65 16.00 9.63 23.43
N GLY A 66 14.78 10.14 23.61
CA GLY A 66 14.52 11.34 24.40
C GLY A 66 15.16 12.59 23.81
N ARG A 67 15.18 12.70 22.47
CA ARG A 67 15.70 13.86 21.73
C ARG A 67 14.71 15.04 21.75
N ASP A 68 15.28 16.24 21.70
CA ASP A 68 14.58 17.53 21.56
C ASP A 68 14.67 18.00 20.09
N GLY A 69 13.53 18.25 19.48
CA GLY A 69 13.36 18.68 18.10
C GLY A 69 13.10 20.18 17.92
N VAL A 70 13.14 20.96 19.00
CA VAL A 70 13.06 22.43 18.97
C VAL A 70 14.40 23.01 18.51
N GLY A 71 14.36 24.00 17.61
CA GLY A 71 15.53 24.65 17.06
C GLY A 71 15.26 26.10 16.64
N PRO A 72 16.25 26.78 16.02
CA PRO A 72 16.09 28.17 15.59
C PRO A 72 15.02 28.33 14.50
N PHE A 73 14.49 29.55 14.36
CA PHE A 73 13.58 29.91 13.27
C PHE A 73 14.16 29.61 11.87
N PRO A 74 13.31 29.22 10.91
CA PRO A 74 13.74 28.94 9.55
C PRO A 74 14.24 30.19 8.83
N SER A 75 15.33 30.06 8.07
CA SER A 75 15.94 31.17 7.30
C SER A 75 15.54 31.18 5.82
N ASP A 76 14.75 30.22 5.38
CA ASP A 76 14.36 29.96 3.99
C ASP A 76 12.92 30.41 3.66
N ARG A 77 12.24 31.08 4.59
CA ARG A 77 10.83 31.51 4.44
C ARG A 77 10.63 33.01 4.20
N GLY A 78 11.73 33.75 4.01
CA GLY A 78 11.70 35.19 3.80
C GLY A 78 11.31 36.00 5.05
N TRP A 79 11.43 35.42 6.25
CA TRP A 79 11.21 36.14 7.50
C TRP A 79 12.37 37.09 7.78
N ASP A 80 12.09 38.35 8.15
CA ASP A 80 13.10 39.28 8.64
C ASP A 80 13.46 38.96 10.08
N LEU A 81 14.30 37.92 10.28
CA LEU A 81 14.68 37.43 11.60
C LEU A 81 15.39 38.50 12.45
N GLY A 82 16.07 39.47 11.80
CA GLY A 82 16.76 40.56 12.49
C GLY A 82 15.80 41.58 13.08
N ALA A 83 14.71 41.90 12.38
CA ALA A 83 13.66 42.79 12.88
C ALA A 83 12.60 42.09 13.75
N LEU A 84 12.47 40.77 13.62
CA LEU A 84 11.45 39.98 14.31
C LEU A 84 11.73 39.81 15.80
N PHE A 85 12.99 39.72 16.23
CA PHE A 85 13.33 39.47 17.64
C PHE A 85 13.42 40.75 18.46
N ASP A 86 12.75 40.78 19.63
CA ASP A 86 12.99 41.77 20.67
C ASP A 86 12.72 41.19 22.06
N GLN A 87 13.60 41.47 23.03
CA GLN A 87 13.46 40.98 24.41
C GLN A 87 12.28 41.62 25.16
N ASP A 88 11.82 42.80 24.74
CA ASP A 88 10.66 43.48 25.31
C ASP A 88 9.35 42.89 24.73
N PRO A 89 8.56 42.14 25.51
CA PRO A 89 7.27 41.62 25.07
C PRO A 89 6.25 42.74 24.77
N ASP A 90 6.51 43.97 25.23
CA ASP A 90 5.66 45.12 24.99
C ASP A 90 5.96 45.84 23.66
N ARG A 91 6.99 45.40 22.90
CA ARG A 91 7.31 45.93 21.56
C ARG A 91 6.36 45.37 20.48
N PRO A 92 5.74 46.22 19.62
CA PRO A 92 4.81 45.74 18.59
C PRO A 92 5.51 45.06 17.42
N GLY A 93 4.89 43.99 16.91
CA GLY A 93 5.35 43.31 15.69
C GLY A 93 6.55 42.38 15.88
N THR A 94 7.04 42.21 17.11
CA THR A 94 8.21 41.40 17.44
C THR A 94 7.84 40.18 18.29
N SER A 95 8.74 39.21 18.34
CA SER A 95 8.70 38.07 19.25
C SER A 95 9.90 38.12 20.19
N TYR A 96 9.69 37.77 21.46
CA TYR A 96 10.78 37.56 22.42
C TYR A 96 11.38 36.16 22.38
N VAL A 97 10.86 35.30 21.49
CA VAL A 97 11.36 33.94 21.25
C VAL A 97 11.97 33.88 19.86
N SER A 98 13.02 33.07 19.70
CA SER A 98 13.70 32.82 18.42
C SER A 98 13.84 31.33 18.08
N GLU A 99 13.20 30.47 18.86
CA GLU A 99 13.21 29.01 18.70
C GLU A 99 11.78 28.44 18.61
N GLY A 100 11.64 27.30 17.93
CA GLY A 100 10.39 26.56 17.77
C GLY A 100 10.61 25.22 17.06
N GLY A 101 9.56 24.42 16.93
CA GLY A 101 9.62 23.16 16.18
C GLY A 101 9.21 23.35 14.72
N PHE A 102 10.14 23.27 13.77
CA PHE A 102 9.84 23.49 12.36
C PHE A 102 10.00 22.23 11.51
N LEU A 103 9.19 22.12 10.46
CA LEU A 103 9.37 21.09 9.44
C LEU A 103 10.59 21.40 8.58
N ALA A 104 11.39 20.38 8.30
CA ALA A 104 12.43 20.45 7.28
C ALA A 104 11.78 20.40 5.89
N GLY A 105 12.19 21.30 4.99
CA GLY A 105 11.71 21.29 3.60
C GLY A 105 10.21 21.58 3.45
N ALA A 106 9.62 22.45 4.28
CA ALA A 106 8.18 22.75 4.20
C ALA A 106 7.74 23.32 2.83
N GLY A 107 8.67 23.86 2.05
CA GLY A 107 8.43 24.33 0.68
C GLY A 107 8.54 23.25 -0.41
N ASP A 108 9.11 22.08 -0.09
CA ASP A 108 9.37 21.00 -1.05
C ASP A 108 8.06 20.25 -1.38
N PHE A 109 7.88 19.86 -2.65
CA PHE A 109 6.69 19.12 -3.09
C PHE A 109 6.89 18.48 -4.47
N ASP A 110 6.54 17.20 -4.62
CA ASP A 110 6.51 16.53 -5.94
C ASP A 110 5.19 16.83 -6.67
N ALA A 111 5.10 18.00 -7.28
CA ALA A 111 3.87 18.45 -7.95
C ALA A 111 3.46 17.56 -9.13
N ALA A 112 4.44 17.09 -9.92
CA ALA A 112 4.18 16.30 -11.12
C ALA A 112 3.58 14.93 -10.77
N PHE A 113 4.01 14.33 -9.65
CA PHE A 113 3.43 13.09 -9.13
C PHE A 113 1.91 13.17 -8.93
N PHE A 114 1.43 14.30 -8.40
CA PHE A 114 0.00 14.54 -8.18
C PHE A 114 -0.73 15.19 -9.38
N GLY A 115 -0.07 15.32 -10.53
CA GLY A 115 -0.64 15.96 -11.71
C GLY A 115 -0.85 17.47 -11.57
N ILE A 116 -0.11 18.11 -10.66
CA ILE A 116 -0.23 19.53 -10.34
C ILE A 116 0.85 20.31 -11.10
N SER A 117 0.46 21.40 -11.77
CA SER A 117 1.42 22.23 -12.50
C SER A 117 2.34 22.99 -11.54
N PRO A 118 3.59 23.32 -11.95
CA PRO A 118 4.49 24.12 -11.10
C PRO A 118 3.90 25.46 -10.66
N ARG A 119 3.08 26.10 -11.50
CA ARG A 119 2.40 27.37 -11.18
C ARG A 119 1.33 27.20 -10.11
N GLU A 120 0.53 26.13 -10.20
CA GLU A 120 -0.45 25.82 -9.16
C GLU A 120 0.25 25.45 -7.85
N ALA A 121 1.27 24.60 -7.89
CA ALA A 121 2.04 24.19 -6.71
C ALA A 121 2.66 25.39 -5.97
N LEU A 122 3.14 26.40 -6.71
CA LEU A 122 3.67 27.64 -6.15
C LEU A 122 2.61 28.46 -5.41
N ALA A 123 1.35 28.43 -5.86
CA ALA A 123 0.24 29.14 -5.22
C ALA A 123 -0.41 28.35 -4.07
N MET A 124 -0.10 27.05 -3.93
CA MET A 124 -0.67 26.19 -2.90
C MET A 124 -0.04 26.45 -1.54
N ASP A 125 -0.87 26.54 -0.50
CA ASP A 125 -0.46 26.48 0.89
C ASP A 125 0.34 25.16 1.12
N PRO A 126 1.55 25.23 1.72
CA PRO A 126 2.31 24.06 2.16
C PRO A 126 1.49 23.00 2.90
N GLN A 127 0.47 23.42 3.64
CA GLN A 127 -0.44 22.51 4.35
C GLN A 127 -1.18 21.56 3.40
N GLN A 128 -1.65 22.05 2.25
CA GLN A 128 -2.32 21.21 1.25
C GLN A 128 -1.34 20.23 0.60
N ARG A 129 -0.11 20.68 0.31
CA ARG A 129 0.95 19.88 -0.30
C ARG A 129 1.35 18.71 0.61
N LEU A 130 1.65 19.01 1.87
CA LEU A 130 2.04 18.01 2.85
C LEU A 130 0.91 17.04 3.18
N LEU A 131 -0.35 17.50 3.23
CA LEU A 131 -1.50 16.64 3.46
C LEU A 131 -1.72 15.63 2.32
N LEU A 132 -1.41 16.00 1.07
CA LEU A 132 -1.41 15.08 -0.08
C LEU A 132 -0.35 13.99 0.08
N GLU A 133 0.90 14.37 0.32
CA GLU A 133 2.01 13.42 0.48
C GLU A 133 1.78 12.46 1.65
N VAL A 134 1.39 13.00 2.81
CA VAL A 134 1.21 12.19 4.03
C VAL A 134 -0.04 11.31 3.94
N SER A 135 -1.10 11.73 3.24
CA SER A 135 -2.25 10.85 2.95
C SER A 135 -1.86 9.70 2.02
N TRP A 136 -1.11 9.96 0.93
CA TRP A 136 -0.59 8.91 0.05
C TRP A 136 0.22 7.87 0.85
N GLU A 137 1.13 8.36 1.67
CA GLU A 137 1.98 7.53 2.51
C GLU A 137 1.24 6.72 3.57
N ALA A 138 0.16 7.26 4.15
CA ALA A 138 -0.66 6.54 5.11
C ALA A 138 -1.35 5.33 4.46
N ALA A 139 -1.80 5.45 3.22
CA ALA A 139 -2.35 4.34 2.43
C ALA A 139 -1.28 3.29 2.09
N GLU A 140 -0.10 3.71 1.61
CA GLU A 140 0.98 2.76 1.33
C GLU A 140 1.45 1.99 2.58
N ARG A 141 1.46 2.66 3.74
CA ARG A 141 1.81 2.04 5.04
C ARG A 141 0.72 1.10 5.55
N ALA A 142 -0.53 1.28 5.14
CA ALA A 142 -1.60 0.31 5.37
C ALA A 142 -1.53 -0.91 4.41
N GLY A 143 -0.57 -0.92 3.47
CA GLY A 143 -0.43 -1.97 2.46
C GLY A 143 -1.45 -1.87 1.33
N LEU A 144 -2.09 -0.71 1.16
CA LEU A 144 -3.08 -0.46 0.12
C LEU A 144 -2.42 0.24 -1.07
N ASP A 145 -2.78 -0.16 -2.29
CA ASP A 145 -2.51 0.63 -3.49
C ASP A 145 -3.40 1.89 -3.44
N PRO A 146 -2.85 3.12 -3.35
CA PRO A 146 -3.68 4.33 -3.33
C PRO A 146 -4.56 4.49 -4.58
N HIS A 147 -4.18 3.92 -5.72
CA HIS A 147 -5.02 3.94 -6.92
C HIS A 147 -6.24 3.00 -6.84
N SER A 148 -6.19 1.94 -6.03
CA SER A 148 -7.33 1.04 -5.84
C SER A 148 -8.46 1.67 -5.02
N LEU A 149 -8.21 2.83 -4.40
CA LEU A 149 -9.21 3.59 -3.64
C LEU A 149 -10.07 4.50 -4.53
N ARG A 150 -9.75 4.65 -5.82
CA ARG A 150 -10.52 5.49 -6.76
C ARG A 150 -11.95 4.98 -6.89
N GLY A 151 -12.91 5.90 -6.79
CA GLY A 151 -14.34 5.60 -6.81
C GLY A 151 -14.89 4.99 -5.51
N SER A 152 -14.06 4.84 -4.48
CA SER A 152 -14.51 4.31 -3.18
C SER A 152 -15.15 5.40 -2.32
N SER A 153 -16.08 4.99 -1.45
CA SER A 153 -16.64 5.85 -0.39
C SER A 153 -15.66 6.04 0.77
N THR A 154 -14.43 6.47 0.48
CA THR A 154 -13.41 6.81 1.47
C THR A 154 -13.54 8.28 1.88
N GLY A 155 -13.64 8.54 3.19
CA GLY A 155 -13.73 9.91 3.73
C GLY A 155 -12.37 10.56 4.02
N VAL A 156 -12.34 11.89 4.11
CA VAL A 156 -11.18 12.71 4.48
C VAL A 156 -11.60 13.73 5.54
N PHE A 157 -11.02 13.64 6.73
CA PHE A 157 -11.31 14.53 7.86
C PHE A 157 -10.01 15.17 8.33
N SER A 158 -9.89 16.49 8.15
CA SER A 158 -8.61 17.19 8.35
C SER A 158 -8.76 18.36 9.29
N GLY A 159 -8.00 18.35 10.39
CA GLY A 159 -7.80 19.51 11.24
C GLY A 159 -6.81 20.47 10.59
N VAL A 160 -7.25 21.66 10.20
CA VAL A 160 -6.37 22.67 9.56
C VAL A 160 -6.53 23.99 10.28
N MET A 161 -5.40 24.59 10.66
CA MET A 161 -5.34 25.92 11.25
C MET A 161 -4.44 26.80 10.38
N TYR A 162 -4.67 28.10 10.46
CA TYR A 162 -3.96 29.12 9.68
C TYR A 162 -4.20 28.99 8.18
N HIS A 163 -4.31 30.15 7.53
CA HIS A 163 -4.49 30.28 6.08
C HIS A 163 -3.69 31.51 5.62
N ASP A 164 -2.43 31.60 6.07
CA ASP A 164 -1.64 32.84 6.07
C ASP A 164 -0.59 32.92 4.96
N TYR A 165 -0.46 31.87 4.15
CA TYR A 165 0.48 31.80 3.02
C TYR A 165 0.20 32.89 1.97
N ALA A 166 -1.03 32.96 1.45
CA ALA A 166 -1.38 33.98 0.44
C ALA A 166 -1.78 35.35 1.01
N THR A 167 -2.07 35.49 2.31
CA THR A 167 -2.61 36.75 2.88
C THR A 167 -1.58 37.91 2.94
N ALA A 168 -0.35 37.69 2.48
CA ALA A 168 0.77 38.65 2.53
C ALA A 168 0.93 39.42 1.23
N LEU A 169 0.38 38.85 0.16
CA LEU A 169 0.62 39.32 -1.18
C LEU A 169 0.00 40.71 -1.30
N ARG A 170 0.86 41.73 -1.34
CA ARG A 170 0.44 43.12 -1.60
C ARG A 170 -0.13 43.25 -3.01
N GLU A 171 0.45 42.50 -3.95
CA GLU A 171 -0.01 42.32 -5.32
C GLU A 171 0.10 40.82 -5.65
N VAL A 172 -0.86 40.30 -6.41
CA VAL A 172 -0.82 38.91 -6.90
C VAL A 172 0.24 38.81 -7.99
N PRO A 173 1.23 37.90 -7.88
CA PRO A 173 2.21 37.70 -8.95
C PRO A 173 1.55 37.24 -10.25
N GLU A 174 2.05 37.77 -11.38
CA GLU A 174 1.55 37.43 -12.72
C GLU A 174 1.59 35.92 -12.96
N GLY A 175 0.45 35.34 -13.32
CA GLY A 175 0.29 33.91 -13.62
C GLY A 175 -0.19 33.05 -12.46
N LEU A 176 -0.49 33.62 -11.29
CA LEU A 176 -1.05 32.92 -10.11
C LEU A 176 -2.52 33.27 -9.81
N GLU A 177 -3.11 34.22 -10.54
CA GLU A 177 -4.42 34.83 -10.28
C GLU A 177 -5.59 33.83 -10.21
N GLY A 178 -5.46 32.68 -10.88
CA GLY A 178 -6.47 31.60 -10.86
C GLY A 178 -6.25 30.51 -9.80
N PHE A 179 -5.07 30.44 -9.18
CA PHE A 179 -4.71 29.35 -8.28
C PHE A 179 -4.73 29.73 -6.80
N LEU A 180 -4.64 31.02 -6.46
CA LEU A 180 -4.56 31.44 -5.05
C LEU A 180 -5.81 31.08 -4.25
N ALA A 181 -7.01 31.20 -4.85
CA ALA A 181 -8.27 30.89 -4.17
C ALA A 181 -8.35 29.40 -3.77
N THR A 182 -8.04 28.50 -4.70
CA THR A 182 -8.05 27.05 -4.44
C THR A 182 -6.82 26.60 -3.65
N GLY A 183 -5.67 27.25 -3.84
CA GLY A 183 -4.43 26.94 -3.16
C GLY A 183 -4.42 27.25 -1.66
N ASN A 184 -5.30 28.13 -1.18
CA ASN A 184 -5.26 28.62 0.21
C ASN A 184 -6.58 28.48 0.98
N SER A 185 -7.65 27.99 0.32
CA SER A 185 -8.90 27.70 1.02
C SER A 185 -8.77 26.48 1.92
N GLY A 186 -9.19 26.62 3.18
CA GLY A 186 -9.23 25.49 4.13
C GLY A 186 -10.05 24.31 3.62
N SER A 187 -11.21 24.57 3.00
CA SER A 187 -12.05 23.50 2.43
C SER A 187 -11.37 22.66 1.35
N VAL A 188 -10.39 23.25 0.64
CA VAL A 188 -9.66 22.58 -0.43
C VAL A 188 -8.58 21.66 0.14
N ALA A 189 -8.14 21.81 1.41
CA ALA A 189 -7.18 20.89 2.00
C ALA A 189 -7.70 19.44 2.02
N SER A 190 -8.89 19.20 2.59
CA SER A 190 -9.54 17.88 2.53
C SER A 190 -10.00 17.53 1.12
N GLY A 191 -10.59 18.49 0.40
CA GLY A 191 -11.14 18.26 -0.94
C GLY A 191 -10.08 17.86 -1.97
N ARG A 192 -8.86 18.39 -1.88
CA ARG A 192 -7.76 18.09 -2.80
C ARG A 192 -7.20 16.68 -2.59
N VAL A 193 -7.18 16.18 -1.36
CA VAL A 193 -6.87 14.76 -1.09
C VAL A 193 -7.89 13.84 -1.75
N SER A 194 -9.19 14.13 -1.56
CA SER A 194 -10.26 13.39 -2.24
C SER A 194 -10.13 13.46 -3.75
N TYR A 195 -9.85 14.64 -4.32
CA TYR A 195 -9.68 14.81 -5.75
C TYR A 195 -8.50 14.02 -6.32
N ALA A 196 -7.31 14.12 -5.70
CA ALA A 196 -6.09 13.48 -6.21
C ALA A 196 -6.18 11.94 -6.13
N LEU A 197 -6.79 11.41 -5.07
CA LEU A 197 -6.95 9.97 -4.85
C LEU A 197 -8.28 9.42 -5.44
N GLY A 198 -9.15 10.28 -5.97
CA GLY A 198 -10.45 9.90 -6.54
C GLY A 198 -11.44 9.35 -5.52
N LEU A 199 -11.52 9.92 -4.33
CA LEU A 199 -12.36 9.45 -3.22
C LEU A 199 -13.73 10.12 -3.23
N GLU A 200 -14.78 9.36 -2.91
CA GLU A 200 -16.18 9.80 -2.99
C GLU A 200 -16.90 9.87 -1.63
N GLY A 201 -16.19 9.62 -0.52
CA GLY A 201 -16.73 9.81 0.83
C GLY A 201 -16.71 11.28 1.30
N PRO A 202 -17.19 11.56 2.53
CA PRO A 202 -17.20 12.91 3.08
C PRO A 202 -15.80 13.52 3.15
N ALA A 203 -15.62 14.75 2.65
CA ALA A 203 -14.37 15.51 2.71
C ALA A 203 -14.57 16.78 3.55
N VAL A 204 -14.08 16.77 4.79
CA VAL A 204 -14.36 17.81 5.79
C VAL A 204 -13.06 18.37 6.36
N THR A 205 -12.95 19.69 6.33
CA THR A 205 -11.92 20.43 7.07
C THR A 205 -12.55 21.05 8.31
N VAL A 206 -11.89 20.90 9.47
CA VAL A 206 -12.36 21.38 10.77
C VAL A 206 -11.29 22.23 11.46
N ASP A 207 -11.72 23.32 12.10
CA ASP A 207 -10.89 24.15 12.97
C ASP A 207 -11.54 24.26 14.35
N THR A 208 -10.96 23.56 15.31
CA THR A 208 -11.24 23.70 16.75
C THR A 208 -9.96 24.04 17.50
N ALA A 209 -9.08 24.82 16.86
CA ALA A 209 -7.74 25.12 17.33
C ALA A 209 -6.93 23.86 17.67
N CYS A 210 -6.28 23.81 18.83
CA CYS A 210 -5.39 22.72 19.23
C CYS A 210 -6.04 21.32 19.31
N SER A 211 -7.39 21.24 19.33
CA SER A 211 -8.12 19.97 19.33
C SER A 211 -8.53 19.48 17.93
N SER A 212 -8.25 20.24 16.86
CA SER A 212 -8.76 20.00 15.51
C SER A 212 -8.55 18.57 15.01
N SER A 213 -7.33 18.01 15.12
CA SER A 213 -7.10 16.64 14.65
C SER A 213 -7.84 15.57 15.46
N LEU A 214 -8.06 15.75 16.76
CA LEU A 214 -8.84 14.77 17.54
C LEU A 214 -10.34 14.90 17.26
N VAL A 215 -10.83 16.10 16.97
CA VAL A 215 -12.20 16.30 16.47
C VAL A 215 -12.35 15.65 15.10
N ALA A 216 -11.36 15.78 14.21
CA ALA A 216 -11.35 15.09 12.92
C ALA A 216 -11.41 13.55 13.08
N VAL A 217 -10.60 12.97 13.98
CA VAL A 217 -10.66 11.54 14.32
C VAL A 217 -12.03 11.16 14.90
N HIS A 218 -12.61 11.99 15.76
CA HIS A 218 -13.95 11.76 16.30
C HIS A 218 -15.00 11.71 15.19
N LEU A 219 -15.00 12.68 14.28
CA LEU A 219 -15.95 12.74 13.15
C LEU A 219 -15.77 11.56 12.19
N ALA A 220 -14.54 11.22 11.84
CA ALA A 220 -14.24 10.05 11.01
C ALA A 220 -14.77 8.75 11.63
N ALA A 221 -14.56 8.56 12.95
CA ALA A 221 -15.10 7.41 13.66
C ALA A 221 -16.64 7.37 13.67
N GLN A 222 -17.32 8.53 13.74
CA GLN A 222 -18.77 8.58 13.60
C GLN A 222 -19.23 8.23 12.19
N ALA A 223 -18.58 8.78 11.15
CA ALA A 223 -18.91 8.49 9.75
C ALA A 223 -18.74 7.00 9.40
N LEU A 224 -17.67 6.37 9.89
CA LEU A 224 -17.44 4.92 9.75
C LEU A 224 -18.53 4.09 10.44
N ARG A 225 -18.94 4.46 11.67
CA ARG A 225 -20.04 3.77 12.39
C ARG A 225 -21.40 4.00 11.75
N GLY A 226 -21.61 5.19 11.18
CA GLY A 226 -22.82 5.55 10.45
C GLY A 226 -22.92 4.95 9.06
N GLY A 227 -21.84 4.36 8.54
CA GLY A 227 -21.79 3.80 7.19
C GLY A 227 -21.70 4.84 6.07
N GLU A 228 -21.38 6.11 6.40
CA GLU A 228 -21.16 7.18 5.41
C GLU A 228 -19.88 6.93 4.59
N CYS A 229 -18.93 6.19 5.16
CA CYS A 229 -17.71 5.75 4.49
C CYS A 229 -17.30 4.34 4.95
N GLY A 230 -16.55 3.64 4.10
CA GLY A 230 -15.92 2.35 4.43
C GLY A 230 -14.53 2.52 5.08
N LEU A 231 -13.82 3.57 4.67
CA LEU A 231 -12.45 3.90 5.05
C LEU A 231 -12.37 5.42 5.28
N ALA A 232 -11.48 5.90 6.15
CA ALA A 232 -11.33 7.34 6.38
C ALA A 232 -9.89 7.76 6.67
N PHE A 233 -9.41 8.78 5.96
CA PHE A 233 -8.24 9.55 6.36
C PHE A 233 -8.65 10.53 7.46
N ALA A 234 -7.97 10.51 8.60
CA ALA A 234 -8.22 11.41 9.72
C ALA A 234 -6.90 11.98 10.26
N GLY A 235 -6.77 13.30 10.28
CA GLY A 235 -5.48 13.91 10.58
C GLY A 235 -5.55 15.39 10.92
N GLY A 236 -4.39 16.01 11.00
CA GLY A 236 -4.27 17.46 11.03
C GLY A 236 -2.94 17.94 10.51
N VAL A 237 -2.91 19.20 10.09
CA VAL A 237 -1.73 19.89 9.57
C VAL A 237 -1.69 21.31 10.10
N ALA A 238 -0.49 21.77 10.44
CA ALA A 238 -0.16 23.14 10.78
C ALA A 238 1.22 23.49 10.20
N VAL A 239 1.28 24.50 9.34
CA VAL A 239 2.53 25.09 8.85
C VAL A 239 2.44 26.60 9.00
N MET A 240 3.43 27.18 9.64
CA MET A 240 3.55 28.61 9.85
C MET A 240 4.26 29.24 8.64
N ALA A 241 3.48 29.70 7.66
CA ALA A 241 4.05 30.47 6.55
C ALA A 241 4.63 31.82 7.05
N ARG A 242 4.05 32.37 8.13
CA ARG A 242 4.52 33.60 8.78
C ARG A 242 4.81 33.40 10.26
N PRO A 243 5.59 34.33 10.87
CA PRO A 243 5.86 34.28 12.31
C PRO A 243 4.71 34.85 13.16
N SER A 244 3.52 35.09 12.59
CA SER A 244 2.39 35.74 13.29
C SER A 244 2.02 35.08 14.63
N PRO A 245 1.96 33.72 14.74
CA PRO A 245 1.68 33.09 16.03
C PRO A 245 2.70 33.44 17.12
N PHE A 246 3.98 33.62 16.76
CA PHE A 246 5.02 34.02 17.72
C PHE A 246 4.85 35.48 18.16
N VAL A 247 4.55 36.39 17.22
CA VAL A 247 4.30 37.81 17.52
C VAL A 247 3.08 37.98 18.43
N GLU A 248 1.97 37.32 18.10
CA GLU A 248 0.71 37.42 18.84
C GLU A 248 0.84 36.85 20.26
N PHE A 249 1.47 35.69 20.42
CA PHE A 249 1.64 35.08 21.74
C PHE A 249 2.75 35.72 22.56
N SER A 250 3.73 36.38 21.94
CA SER A 250 4.67 37.22 22.67
C SER A 250 3.96 38.39 23.37
N ARG A 251 2.95 38.99 22.74
CA ARG A 251 2.13 40.03 23.40
C ARG A 251 1.34 39.53 24.59
N GLN A 252 0.90 38.28 24.52
CA GLN A 252 0.15 37.63 25.58
C GLN A 252 1.06 37.06 26.68
N ARG A 253 2.39 37.11 26.49
CA ARG A 253 3.38 36.46 27.36
C ARG A 253 3.09 34.96 27.53
N GLY A 254 2.60 34.32 26.46
CA GLY A 254 2.16 32.93 26.45
C GLY A 254 3.23 31.94 25.98
N LEU A 255 4.37 32.43 25.48
CA LEU A 255 5.46 31.59 24.99
C LEU A 255 6.50 31.33 26.07
N ALA A 256 7.02 30.10 26.12
CA ALA A 256 8.22 29.80 26.90
C ALA A 256 9.42 30.55 26.28
N PRO A 257 10.22 31.31 27.05
CA PRO A 257 11.35 32.06 26.53
C PRO A 257 12.41 31.20 25.79
N ASP A 258 12.53 29.93 26.17
CA ASP A 258 13.42 28.94 25.54
C ASP A 258 12.72 28.10 24.45
N GLY A 259 11.48 28.45 24.08
CA GLY A 259 10.71 27.76 23.04
C GLY A 259 10.30 26.32 23.37
N ARG A 260 10.46 25.86 24.62
CA ARG A 260 10.22 24.45 25.01
C ARG A 260 8.96 24.29 25.85
N CYS A 261 8.21 23.22 25.60
CA CYS A 261 7.06 22.85 26.44
C CYS A 261 7.53 22.00 27.65
N LYS A 262 7.61 22.61 28.82
CA LYS A 262 8.00 21.94 30.09
C LYS A 262 6.79 21.34 30.80
N ALA A 263 6.08 20.46 30.09
CA ALA A 263 4.77 19.97 30.50
C ALA A 263 4.77 19.36 31.90
N PHE A 264 3.95 19.92 32.79
CA PHE A 264 3.72 19.53 34.19
C PHE A 264 4.93 19.67 35.13
N ALA A 265 6.03 20.27 34.67
CA ALA A 265 7.19 20.59 35.49
C ALA A 265 6.95 21.88 36.29
N GLU A 266 7.68 22.07 37.39
CA GLU A 266 7.66 23.35 38.12
C GLU A 266 8.15 24.52 37.26
N ALA A 267 9.08 24.25 36.34
CA ALA A 267 9.64 25.25 35.43
C ALA A 267 8.71 25.66 34.27
N ALA A 268 7.44 25.20 34.25
CA ALA A 268 6.46 25.51 33.22
C ALA A 268 6.17 27.02 33.10
N ASP A 269 6.66 27.64 32.03
CA ASP A 269 6.68 29.09 31.81
C ASP A 269 6.05 29.53 30.47
N GLY A 270 5.36 28.62 29.78
CA GLY A 270 4.65 28.92 28.53
C GLY A 270 4.71 27.79 27.52
N THR A 271 4.17 28.05 26.33
CA THR A 271 4.17 27.07 25.23
C THR A 271 5.31 27.33 24.24
N GLY A 272 5.83 26.26 23.64
CA GLY A 272 6.73 26.32 22.49
C GLY A 272 5.97 25.97 21.22
N TRP A 273 5.90 26.87 20.24
CA TRP A 273 5.17 26.57 19.00
C TRP A 273 5.92 25.64 18.08
N ALA A 274 5.17 24.79 17.39
CA ALA A 274 5.69 23.90 16.39
C ALA A 274 4.73 23.66 15.23
N GLU A 275 5.27 23.11 14.16
CA GLU A 275 4.59 22.69 12.94
C GLU A 275 4.44 21.18 12.90
N GLY A 276 3.53 20.69 12.08
CA GLY A 276 3.39 19.26 11.88
C GLY A 276 2.29 18.87 10.93
N VAL A 277 2.42 17.69 10.35
CA VAL A 277 1.32 17.00 9.68
C VAL A 277 1.31 15.55 10.13
N ALA A 278 0.12 15.03 10.44
CA ALA A 278 -0.06 13.63 10.80
C ALA A 278 -1.44 13.14 10.35
N VAL A 279 -1.47 11.96 9.74
CA VAL A 279 -2.68 11.34 9.19
C VAL A 279 -2.75 9.88 9.62
N LEU A 280 -3.94 9.46 10.03
CA LEU A 280 -4.32 8.07 10.28
C LEU A 280 -5.23 7.59 9.15
N LEU A 281 -5.11 6.31 8.80
CA LEU A 281 -6.08 5.62 7.98
C LEU A 281 -6.91 4.70 8.88
N LEU A 282 -8.22 4.94 8.87
CA LEU A 282 -9.18 4.36 9.80
C LEU A 282 -10.21 3.50 9.08
N GLU A 283 -10.55 2.36 9.68
CA GLU A 283 -11.60 1.46 9.20
C GLU A 283 -12.35 0.85 10.38
N ARG A 284 -13.57 0.36 10.17
CA ARG A 284 -14.25 -0.49 11.16
C ARG A 284 -13.39 -1.71 11.47
N LEU A 285 -13.22 -2.06 12.74
CA LEU A 285 -12.39 -3.21 13.13
C LEU A 285 -12.86 -4.53 12.52
N SER A 286 -14.18 -4.70 12.34
CA SER A 286 -14.73 -5.88 11.69
C SER A 286 -14.32 -5.98 10.21
N ASP A 287 -14.26 -4.84 9.51
CA ASP A 287 -13.85 -4.78 8.11
C ASP A 287 -12.35 -4.97 7.95
N ALA A 288 -11.53 -4.33 8.79
CA ALA A 288 -10.08 -4.54 8.78
C ALA A 288 -9.73 -6.04 8.93
N ARG A 289 -10.39 -6.74 9.85
CA ARG A 289 -10.23 -8.19 10.03
C ARG A 289 -10.75 -9.01 8.85
N ARG A 290 -11.91 -8.64 8.32
CA ARG A 290 -12.52 -9.31 7.14
C ARG A 290 -11.63 -9.18 5.90
N LEU A 291 -10.95 -8.05 5.74
CA LEU A 291 -10.06 -7.74 4.62
C LEU A 291 -8.60 -8.16 4.88
N GLY A 292 -8.26 -8.58 6.09
CA GLY A 292 -6.90 -8.97 6.47
C GLY A 292 -5.92 -7.79 6.56
N HIS A 293 -6.43 -6.58 6.82
CA HIS A 293 -5.63 -5.38 7.07
C HIS A 293 -4.95 -5.47 8.45
N ASP A 294 -3.73 -4.96 8.54
CA ASP A 294 -2.99 -4.93 9.81
C ASP A 294 -3.61 -3.89 10.77
N VAL A 295 -3.87 -4.29 12.01
CA VAL A 295 -4.49 -3.43 13.02
C VAL A 295 -3.41 -2.92 13.96
N LEU A 296 -2.90 -1.71 13.68
CA LEU A 296 -1.81 -1.11 14.47
C LEU A 296 -2.25 -0.76 15.89
N ALA A 297 -3.49 -0.30 16.04
CA ALA A 297 -4.18 0.01 17.29
C ALA A 297 -5.67 0.20 17.04
N VAL A 298 -6.45 0.36 18.10
CA VAL A 298 -7.90 0.52 18.04
C VAL A 298 -8.35 1.78 18.78
N VAL A 299 -9.12 2.64 18.11
CA VAL A 299 -9.89 3.71 18.76
C VAL A 299 -11.14 3.10 19.38
N ARG A 300 -11.11 2.91 20.69
CA ARG A 300 -12.21 2.30 21.46
C ARG A 300 -13.36 3.27 21.70
N GLY A 301 -13.05 4.53 21.93
CA GLY A 301 -14.05 5.56 22.16
C GLY A 301 -13.44 6.95 22.12
N SER A 302 -14.26 7.95 21.83
CA SER A 302 -13.85 9.35 21.85
C SER A 302 -15.02 10.23 22.28
N ALA A 303 -14.71 11.43 22.76
CA ALA A 303 -15.70 12.44 23.07
C ALA A 303 -15.16 13.84 22.77
N VAL A 304 -16.09 14.75 22.44
CA VAL A 304 -15.83 16.17 22.23
C VAL A 304 -16.83 16.96 23.08
N ASN A 305 -16.38 18.02 23.76
CA ASN A 305 -17.27 18.95 24.48
C ASN A 305 -16.74 20.39 24.43
N GLN A 306 -17.36 21.27 25.20
CA GLN A 306 -16.99 22.68 25.32
C GLN A 306 -16.83 23.09 26.79
N ASP A 307 -15.87 23.98 27.03
CA ASP A 307 -15.65 24.63 28.33
C ASP A 307 -16.82 25.53 28.72
N GLY A 308 -17.49 26.13 27.74
CA GLY A 308 -18.62 27.03 27.95
C GLY A 308 -18.17 28.36 28.56
N ALA A 309 -18.95 28.88 29.51
CA ALA A 309 -18.62 30.13 30.21
C ALA A 309 -17.54 29.89 31.29
N SER A 310 -16.28 29.82 30.88
CA SER A 310 -15.11 29.74 31.78
C SER A 310 -14.64 31.14 32.23
N ASN A 311 -13.51 31.21 32.94
CA ASN A 311 -12.95 32.47 33.49
C ASN A 311 -12.36 33.42 32.41
N GLY A 312 -12.55 33.10 31.13
CA GLY A 312 -12.10 33.86 29.97
C GLY A 312 -12.15 32.96 28.75
N LEU A 313 -12.33 33.52 27.54
CA LEU A 313 -12.50 32.73 26.32
C LEU A 313 -11.41 31.67 26.12
N THR A 314 -10.17 32.00 26.51
CA THR A 314 -8.99 31.16 26.35
C THR A 314 -8.58 30.41 27.62
N ALA A 315 -9.32 30.60 28.73
CA ALA A 315 -9.01 29.97 30.01
C ALA A 315 -9.62 28.55 30.07
N PRO A 316 -8.81 27.50 30.34
CA PRO A 316 -9.30 26.12 30.36
C PRO A 316 -10.24 25.85 31.54
N ASN A 317 -11.14 24.86 31.39
CA ASN A 317 -12.10 24.47 32.43
C ASN A 317 -11.91 23.02 32.92
N GLY A 318 -11.33 22.85 34.11
CA GLY A 318 -11.10 21.53 34.72
C GLY A 318 -12.35 20.63 34.78
N PRO A 319 -13.51 21.11 35.26
CA PRO A 319 -14.75 20.32 35.22
C PRO A 319 -15.17 19.86 33.83
N ALA A 320 -14.96 20.67 32.77
CA ALA A 320 -15.23 20.28 31.39
C ALA A 320 -14.27 19.19 30.89
N GLN A 321 -12.99 19.29 31.23
CA GLN A 321 -12.00 18.25 30.95
C GLN A 321 -12.37 16.92 31.63
N GLN A 322 -12.78 16.95 32.90
CA GLN A 322 -13.28 15.75 33.58
C GLN A 322 -14.51 15.15 32.89
N ARG A 323 -15.44 15.99 32.40
CA ARG A 323 -16.64 15.53 31.68
C ARG A 323 -16.29 14.84 30.36
N VAL A 324 -15.36 15.41 29.57
CA VAL A 324 -14.97 14.80 28.28
C VAL A 324 -14.25 13.47 28.50
N ILE A 325 -13.39 13.36 29.52
CA ILE A 325 -12.73 12.11 29.92
C ILE A 325 -13.78 11.04 30.26
N ARG A 326 -14.71 11.34 31.17
CA ARG A 326 -15.76 10.38 31.57
C ARG A 326 -16.64 9.97 30.39
N ARG A 327 -16.95 10.90 29.48
CA ARG A 327 -17.76 10.60 28.28
C ARG A 327 -17.02 9.71 27.30
N ALA A 328 -15.73 9.94 27.08
CA ALA A 328 -14.91 9.10 26.20
C ALA A 328 -14.78 7.67 26.76
N LEU A 329 -14.57 7.53 28.07
CA LEU A 329 -14.57 6.23 28.77
C LEU A 329 -15.93 5.52 28.67
N ALA A 330 -17.03 6.25 28.85
CA ALA A 330 -18.37 5.70 28.68
C ALA A 330 -18.62 5.22 27.24
N ASN A 331 -18.20 6.01 26.24
CA ASN A 331 -18.30 5.62 24.84
C ASN A 331 -17.40 4.42 24.50
N ALA A 332 -16.26 4.27 25.18
CA ALA A 332 -15.36 3.12 25.07
C ALA A 332 -15.85 1.88 25.85
N ARG A 333 -16.81 2.07 26.78
CA ARG A 333 -17.27 1.10 27.79
C ARG A 333 -16.11 0.57 28.64
N LEU A 334 -15.28 1.48 29.12
CA LEU A 334 -14.13 1.20 29.97
C LEU A 334 -14.22 1.98 31.28
N ALA A 335 -13.65 1.43 32.35
CA ALA A 335 -13.45 2.12 33.61
C ALA A 335 -12.16 2.96 33.56
N PRO A 336 -12.02 4.00 34.39
CA PRO A 336 -10.77 4.76 34.48
C PRO A 336 -9.55 3.88 34.80
N ALA A 337 -9.74 2.85 35.63
CA ALA A 337 -8.67 1.93 36.01
C ALA A 337 -8.12 1.09 34.83
N ASP A 338 -8.86 0.99 33.73
CA ASP A 338 -8.45 0.24 32.53
C ASP A 338 -7.44 1.00 31.67
N ILE A 339 -7.14 2.28 31.96
CA ILE A 339 -6.25 3.11 31.13
C ILE A 339 -4.89 3.27 31.81
N ASP A 340 -3.82 2.79 31.18
CA ASP A 340 -2.49 2.76 31.79
C ASP A 340 -1.78 4.11 31.72
N ALA A 341 -1.96 4.82 30.60
CA ALA A 341 -1.25 6.06 30.31
C ALA A 341 -2.13 7.11 29.65
N VAL A 342 -1.80 8.38 29.86
CA VAL A 342 -2.37 9.53 29.15
C VAL A 342 -1.26 10.33 28.49
N GLU A 343 -1.40 10.49 27.17
CA GLU A 343 -0.74 11.54 26.42
C GLU A 343 -1.56 12.83 26.62
N GLY A 344 -1.06 13.68 27.53
CA GLY A 344 -1.72 14.89 27.94
C GLY A 344 -1.67 15.98 26.88
N HIS A 345 -2.58 16.94 26.98
CA HIS A 345 -2.48 18.18 26.24
C HIS A 345 -1.19 18.92 26.60
N GLY A 346 -0.83 19.01 27.89
CA GLY A 346 0.52 19.26 28.41
C GLY A 346 1.29 20.35 27.68
N THR A 347 0.81 21.59 27.76
CA THR A 347 1.34 22.69 26.95
C THR A 347 2.56 23.36 27.57
N GLY A 348 2.88 23.07 28.83
CA GLY A 348 3.92 23.78 29.59
C GLY A 348 3.43 25.12 30.14
N THR A 349 2.11 25.35 30.16
CA THR A 349 1.56 26.63 30.61
C THR A 349 1.27 26.62 32.11
N THR A 350 1.65 27.70 32.81
CA THR A 350 1.52 27.83 34.27
C THR A 350 0.07 27.65 34.76
N LEU A 351 -0.93 28.06 33.96
CA LEU A 351 -2.35 27.89 34.29
C LEU A 351 -2.92 26.54 33.81
N GLY A 352 -2.57 26.11 32.59
CA GLY A 352 -3.21 24.97 31.94
C GLY A 352 -2.77 23.63 32.53
N ASP A 353 -1.47 23.47 32.79
CA ASP A 353 -0.91 22.20 33.25
C ASP A 353 -1.48 21.77 34.62
N PRO A 354 -1.64 22.67 35.63
CA PRO A 354 -2.29 22.29 36.88
C PRO A 354 -3.76 21.89 36.72
N ILE A 355 -4.50 22.59 35.85
CA ILE A 355 -5.93 22.31 35.60
C ILE A 355 -6.09 20.92 34.96
N GLU A 356 -5.24 20.59 34.00
CA GLU A 356 -5.24 19.27 33.36
C GLU A 356 -4.85 18.16 34.34
N ALA A 357 -3.75 18.33 35.09
CA ALA A 357 -3.31 17.33 36.04
C ALA A 357 -4.37 17.05 37.13
N GLN A 358 -5.04 18.09 37.62
CA GLN A 358 -6.15 17.96 38.57
C GLN A 358 -7.36 17.24 37.97
N ALA A 359 -7.69 17.50 36.70
CA ALA A 359 -8.76 16.80 36.01
C ALA A 359 -8.46 15.29 35.86
N LEU A 360 -7.21 14.93 35.57
CA LEU A 360 -6.74 13.55 35.51
C LEU A 360 -6.73 12.87 36.89
N LEU A 361 -6.27 13.55 37.94
CA LEU A 361 -6.32 13.07 39.33
C LEU A 361 -7.78 12.80 39.76
N ALA A 362 -8.70 13.70 39.45
CA ALA A 362 -10.12 13.59 39.80
C ALA A 362 -10.91 12.55 38.96
N THR A 363 -10.29 11.96 37.93
CA THR A 363 -10.92 10.96 37.06
C THR A 363 -10.19 9.63 37.12
N TYR A 364 -8.98 9.57 36.58
CA TYR A 364 -8.13 8.38 36.55
C TYR A 364 -7.44 8.10 37.88
N GLY A 365 -7.02 9.14 38.60
CA GLY A 365 -6.31 8.99 39.88
C GLY A 365 -7.19 8.56 41.06
N ALA A 366 -8.50 8.78 40.97
CA ALA A 366 -9.45 8.52 42.04
C ALA A 366 -9.69 7.01 42.22
N GLY A 367 -9.39 6.48 43.42
CA GLY A 367 -9.58 5.07 43.75
C GLY A 367 -8.61 4.11 43.05
N ARG A 368 -7.55 4.64 42.41
CA ARG A 368 -6.51 3.86 41.75
C ARG A 368 -5.39 3.47 42.71
N SER A 369 -4.86 2.25 42.57
CA SER A 369 -3.73 1.75 43.35
C SER A 369 -2.45 2.53 43.05
N THR A 370 -1.65 2.82 44.08
CA THR A 370 -0.34 3.46 43.93
C THR A 370 0.70 2.55 43.25
N GLU A 371 0.47 1.24 43.25
CA GLU A 371 1.31 0.24 42.57
C GLU A 371 1.09 0.25 41.04
N GLN A 372 -0.06 0.74 40.59
CA GLN A 372 -0.41 0.86 39.17
C GLN A 372 -0.98 2.26 38.90
N PRO A 373 -0.13 3.31 39.02
CA PRO A 373 -0.56 4.67 38.79
C PRO A 373 -0.87 4.90 37.30
N LEU A 374 -1.62 5.97 37.01
CA LEU A 374 -1.70 6.50 35.65
C LEU A 374 -0.37 7.16 35.29
N TRP A 375 0.22 6.74 34.18
CA TRP A 375 1.38 7.40 33.62
C TRP A 375 0.97 8.60 32.77
N LEU A 376 1.58 9.76 33.04
CA LEU A 376 1.30 11.00 32.33
C LEU A 376 2.57 11.53 31.64
N GLY A 377 2.45 11.92 30.39
CA GLY A 377 3.50 12.63 29.66
C GLY A 377 2.92 13.45 28.51
N SER A 378 3.79 14.18 27.80
CA SER A 378 3.40 14.89 26.58
C SER A 378 4.51 14.88 25.52
N LEU A 379 4.14 14.57 24.28
CA LEU A 379 5.00 14.67 23.10
C LEU A 379 5.47 16.11 22.85
N LYS A 380 4.75 17.12 23.34
CA LYS A 380 5.13 18.53 23.17
C LYS A 380 6.48 18.84 23.82
N SER A 381 6.86 18.10 24.86
CA SER A 381 8.19 18.22 25.47
C SER A 381 9.33 17.83 24.52
N ASN A 382 9.06 17.04 23.47
CA ASN A 382 10.05 16.63 22.48
C ASN A 382 10.07 17.53 21.25
N ILE A 383 8.91 18.00 20.77
CA ILE A 383 8.81 18.63 19.44
C ILE A 383 8.10 19.99 19.45
N GLY A 384 7.70 20.49 20.62
CA GLY A 384 6.82 21.65 20.75
C GLY A 384 5.35 21.34 20.42
N HIS A 385 4.51 22.38 20.45
CA HIS A 385 3.08 22.29 20.19
C HIS A 385 2.78 22.39 18.69
N THR A 386 2.54 21.25 18.05
CA THR A 386 2.21 21.13 16.61
C THR A 386 0.78 21.54 16.23
N GLN A 387 0.19 22.46 17.00
CA GLN A 387 -1.11 23.11 16.76
C GLN A 387 -2.22 22.12 16.36
N SER A 388 -2.85 22.27 15.20
CA SER A 388 -3.93 21.40 14.70
C SER A 388 -3.53 19.94 14.50
N ALA A 389 -2.23 19.62 14.36
CA ALA A 389 -1.73 18.26 14.22
C ALA A 389 -1.40 17.58 15.57
N ALA A 390 -1.43 18.32 16.69
CA ALA A 390 -0.92 17.86 17.98
C ALA A 390 -1.60 16.60 18.51
N GLY A 391 -2.92 16.50 18.35
CA GLY A 391 -3.67 15.34 18.83
C GLY A 391 -3.29 14.05 18.13
N VAL A 392 -3.26 14.06 16.80
CA VAL A 392 -2.92 12.85 16.02
C VAL A 392 -1.44 12.50 16.14
N ALA A 393 -0.53 13.48 16.25
CA ALA A 393 0.87 13.20 16.58
C ALA A 393 1.00 12.47 17.93
N GLY A 394 0.19 12.86 18.93
CA GLY A 394 0.08 12.15 20.21
C GLY A 394 -0.47 10.73 20.07
N ILE A 395 -1.47 10.50 19.21
CA ILE A 395 -1.95 9.14 18.88
C ILE A 395 -0.82 8.30 18.30
N ILE A 396 -0.07 8.81 17.30
CA ILE A 396 1.03 8.07 16.67
C ILE A 396 2.09 7.68 17.70
N LYS A 397 2.48 8.61 18.60
CA LYS A 397 3.39 8.30 19.72
C LYS A 397 2.87 7.13 20.56
N MET A 398 1.59 7.16 20.94
CA MET A 398 1.02 6.11 21.80
C MET A 398 0.85 4.77 21.09
N VAL A 399 0.53 4.78 19.79
CA VAL A 399 0.52 3.55 18.97
C VAL A 399 1.92 2.93 18.91
N GLN A 400 2.97 3.73 18.68
CA GLN A 400 4.35 3.22 18.70
C GLN A 400 4.76 2.73 20.10
N ALA A 401 4.36 3.41 21.16
CA ALA A 401 4.59 2.98 22.54
C ALA A 401 3.95 1.61 22.85
N MET A 402 2.73 1.35 22.35
CA MET A 402 2.07 0.04 22.46
C MET A 402 2.85 -1.03 21.70
N ARG A 403 3.19 -0.78 20.44
CA ARG A 403 3.93 -1.74 19.57
C ARG A 403 5.30 -2.10 20.12
N HIS A 404 5.98 -1.16 20.78
CA HIS A 404 7.28 -1.39 21.40
C HIS A 404 7.23 -1.78 22.88
N GLY A 405 6.04 -1.83 23.50
CA GLY A 405 5.87 -2.15 24.91
C GLY A 405 6.67 -1.23 25.85
N LEU A 406 6.80 0.05 25.51
CA LEU A 406 7.62 1.03 26.23
C LEU A 406 6.95 2.41 26.23
N LEU A 407 6.80 3.01 27.40
CA LEU A 407 6.37 4.39 27.60
C LEU A 407 7.60 5.31 27.61
N PRO A 408 7.79 6.19 26.60
CA PRO A 408 8.90 7.13 26.56
C PRO A 408 8.80 8.20 27.65
N ARG A 409 9.95 8.72 28.09
CA ARG A 409 9.98 9.83 29.05
C ARG A 409 9.38 11.11 28.46
N THR A 410 8.79 11.94 29.30
CA THR A 410 8.50 13.35 29.00
C THR A 410 9.73 14.19 29.38
N LEU A 411 10.12 15.13 28.52
CA LEU A 411 11.32 15.94 28.73
C LEU A 411 11.06 17.15 29.66
N HIS A 412 12.15 17.73 30.15
CA HIS A 412 12.19 18.97 30.95
C HIS A 412 11.44 18.90 32.29
N VAL A 413 11.36 17.72 32.90
CA VAL A 413 10.82 17.53 34.25
C VAL A 413 11.97 17.29 35.22
N ASP A 414 12.50 18.38 35.77
CA ASP A 414 13.44 18.31 36.90
C ASP A 414 12.68 17.97 38.20
N GLU A 415 11.56 18.66 38.44
CA GLU A 415 10.60 18.36 39.49
C GLU A 415 9.15 18.60 39.01
N PRO A 416 8.17 17.78 39.45
CA PRO A 416 6.76 18.01 39.16
C PRO A 416 6.26 19.34 39.76
N SER A 417 5.30 19.99 39.09
CA SER A 417 4.78 21.27 39.57
C SER A 417 4.15 21.19 40.96
N THR A 418 4.52 22.13 41.82
CA THR A 418 3.99 22.33 43.18
C THR A 418 2.56 22.89 43.21
N HIS A 419 2.08 23.38 42.06
CA HIS A 419 0.71 23.86 41.86
C HIS A 419 -0.31 22.72 41.69
N VAL A 420 0.16 21.46 41.75
CA VAL A 420 -0.65 20.24 41.67
C VAL A 420 -0.47 19.41 42.93
N ASP A 421 -1.57 19.01 43.55
CA ASP A 421 -1.53 18.02 44.64
C ASP A 421 -1.43 16.60 44.08
N TRP A 422 -0.20 16.18 43.75
CA TRP A 422 0.11 14.83 43.24
C TRP A 422 -0.16 13.70 44.26
N SER A 423 -0.46 14.06 45.52
CA SER A 423 -0.82 13.09 46.57
C SER A 423 -2.32 12.75 46.56
N ALA A 424 -3.15 13.58 45.92
CA ALA A 424 -4.61 13.41 45.86
C ALA A 424 -5.08 12.18 45.07
N GLY A 425 -4.20 11.55 44.27
CA GLY A 425 -4.53 10.38 43.47
C GLY A 425 -3.30 9.72 42.86
N ALA A 426 -3.47 8.52 42.32
CA ALA A 426 -2.37 7.74 41.74
C ALA A 426 -2.11 8.12 40.28
N VAL A 427 -1.61 9.34 40.05
CA VAL A 427 -1.06 9.81 38.76
C VAL A 427 0.42 10.12 38.93
N ARG A 428 1.26 9.72 37.97
CA ARG A 428 2.71 9.89 37.99
C ARG A 428 3.25 10.34 36.63
N LEU A 429 4.14 11.33 36.65
CA LEU A 429 4.82 11.80 35.45
C LEU A 429 5.84 10.76 34.95
N LEU A 430 5.94 10.61 33.64
CA LEU A 430 6.94 9.80 32.96
C LEU A 430 8.31 10.51 32.92
N ALA A 431 8.89 10.83 34.08
CA ALA A 431 10.21 11.46 34.15
C ALA A 431 11.34 10.57 33.58
N GLU A 432 11.13 9.25 33.62
CA GLU A 432 12.01 8.24 33.04
C GLU A 432 11.21 7.32 32.13
N ALA A 433 11.88 6.75 31.11
CA ALA A 433 11.26 5.78 30.22
C ALA A 433 10.97 4.49 30.99
N ARG A 434 9.81 3.87 30.74
CA ARG A 434 9.35 2.69 31.47
C ARG A 434 8.85 1.62 30.53
N ARG A 435 9.20 0.37 30.81
CA ARG A 435 8.57 -0.78 30.15
C ARG A 435 7.08 -0.75 30.44
N TRP A 436 6.26 -0.95 29.41
CA TRP A 436 4.80 -1.07 29.53
C TRP A 436 4.46 -2.54 29.80
N PRO A 437 4.14 -2.90 31.06
CA PRO A 437 4.00 -4.29 31.46
C PRO A 437 2.81 -4.95 30.75
N GLU A 438 2.93 -6.26 30.53
CA GLU A 438 1.81 -7.11 30.11
C GLU A 438 1.04 -7.54 31.36
N THR A 439 -0.22 -7.14 31.46
CA THR A 439 -1.06 -7.34 32.66
C THR A 439 -2.15 -8.41 32.45
N GLY A 440 -2.13 -9.10 31.31
CA GLY A 440 -3.16 -10.07 30.89
C GLY A 440 -4.35 -9.44 30.16
N GLY A 441 -4.43 -8.10 30.09
CA GLY A 441 -5.33 -7.34 29.20
C GLY A 441 -4.53 -6.52 28.18
N PRO A 442 -5.19 -5.97 27.14
CA PRO A 442 -4.52 -5.16 26.14
C PRO A 442 -4.04 -3.84 26.76
N ARG A 443 -2.88 -3.34 26.31
CA ARG A 443 -2.39 -2.01 26.71
C ARG A 443 -3.37 -0.93 26.27
N ARG A 444 -3.66 0.03 27.14
CA ARG A 444 -4.61 1.12 26.84
C ARG A 444 -4.06 2.46 27.24
N ALA A 445 -4.25 3.44 26.37
CA ALA A 445 -3.92 4.83 26.65
C ALA A 445 -5.04 5.75 26.21
N ALA A 446 -4.99 6.99 26.68
CA ALA A 446 -5.82 8.05 26.14
C ALA A 446 -5.00 9.26 25.69
N VAL A 447 -5.56 10.02 24.76
CA VAL A 447 -4.94 11.22 24.20
C VAL A 447 -5.91 12.39 24.37
N SER A 448 -5.42 13.48 24.98
CA SER A 448 -6.18 14.70 25.24
C SER A 448 -5.73 15.86 24.34
N ALA A 449 -6.68 16.64 23.85
CA ALA A 449 -6.39 17.93 23.23
C ALA A 449 -7.47 18.96 23.59
N PHE A 450 -7.05 20.11 24.10
CA PHE A 450 -7.92 21.17 24.57
C PHE A 450 -7.68 22.42 23.73
N GLY A 451 -8.67 22.83 22.94
CA GLY A 451 -8.56 23.97 22.04
C GLY A 451 -8.64 25.29 22.80
N VAL A 452 -7.88 26.29 22.36
CA VAL A 452 -7.92 27.64 22.94
C VAL A 452 -9.30 28.32 22.82
N SER A 453 -10.17 27.82 21.95
CA SER A 453 -11.58 28.23 21.83
C SER A 453 -12.52 27.51 22.81
N GLY A 454 -11.99 26.68 23.72
CA GLY A 454 -12.74 25.92 24.71
C GLY A 454 -13.22 24.53 24.25
N THR A 455 -13.02 24.16 22.99
CA THR A 455 -13.42 22.82 22.50
C THR A 455 -12.41 21.76 22.92
N ASN A 456 -12.85 20.81 23.75
CA ASN A 456 -12.03 19.71 24.25
C ASN A 456 -12.32 18.41 23.49
N ALA A 457 -11.28 17.62 23.27
CA ALA A 457 -11.39 16.27 22.73
C ALA A 457 -10.56 15.29 23.55
N HIS A 458 -11.09 14.07 23.73
CA HIS A 458 -10.41 12.98 24.41
C HIS A 458 -10.67 11.66 23.67
N VAL A 459 -9.60 10.92 23.36
CA VAL A 459 -9.65 9.68 22.58
C VAL A 459 -9.02 8.55 23.38
N VAL A 460 -9.70 7.41 23.47
CA VAL A 460 -9.22 6.19 24.13
C VAL A 460 -8.73 5.20 23.07
N LEU A 461 -7.48 4.78 23.23
CA LEU A 461 -6.78 3.83 22.39
C LEU A 461 -6.60 2.50 23.13
N GLU A 462 -6.64 1.42 22.37
CA GLU A 462 -6.31 0.06 22.81
C GLU A 462 -5.31 -0.55 21.83
N GLU A 463 -4.42 -1.37 22.37
CA GLU A 463 -3.48 -2.19 21.61
C GLU A 463 -4.21 -2.97 20.50
N GLY A 464 -3.61 -2.98 19.31
CA GLY A 464 -4.15 -3.67 18.15
C GLY A 464 -4.08 -5.20 18.29
N ASP A 465 -4.49 -5.90 17.25
CA ASP A 465 -4.34 -7.35 17.20
C ASP A 465 -2.84 -7.67 17.10
N ALA A 466 -2.22 -8.06 18.21
CA ALA A 466 -0.94 -8.74 18.16
C ALA A 466 -1.21 -10.09 17.50
N ASP A 467 -1.05 -10.20 16.19
CA ASP A 467 -1.10 -11.50 15.51
C ASP A 467 0.32 -12.05 15.30
N PRO A 468 0.92 -12.72 16.29
CA PRO A 468 2.18 -13.42 16.12
C PRO A 468 2.05 -14.65 15.20
N SER A 469 0.85 -15.04 14.77
CA SER A 469 0.63 -16.16 13.84
C SER A 469 0.90 -15.78 12.39
N ARG A 470 0.99 -14.48 12.08
CA ARG A 470 1.58 -13.98 10.83
C ARG A 470 3.11 -14.03 10.92
N ALA A 471 3.64 -15.20 11.33
CA ALA A 471 5.02 -15.52 11.04
C ALA A 471 5.20 -15.30 9.53
N PRO A 472 6.28 -14.63 9.08
CA PRO A 472 6.57 -14.58 7.67
C PRO A 472 6.58 -16.02 7.19
N ASP A 473 5.61 -16.37 6.34
CA ASP A 473 5.59 -17.67 5.68
C ASP A 473 6.96 -17.76 5.03
N SER A 474 7.83 -18.58 5.62
CA SER A 474 9.23 -18.67 5.22
C SER A 474 9.16 -19.30 3.84
N GLY A 475 9.01 -18.43 2.83
CA GLY A 475 8.86 -18.83 1.45
C GLY A 475 9.94 -19.85 1.16
N ARG A 476 9.61 -20.89 0.39
CA ARG A 476 10.52 -22.00 0.09
C ARG A 476 11.94 -21.46 -0.13
N GLU A 477 12.86 -21.81 0.78
CA GLU A 477 14.24 -21.35 0.70
C GLU A 477 14.79 -21.66 -0.70
N GLY A 478 15.31 -20.64 -1.39
CA GLY A 478 15.86 -20.75 -2.74
C GLY A 478 14.90 -20.48 -3.91
N ALA A 479 13.62 -20.20 -3.69
CA ALA A 479 12.73 -19.75 -4.76
C ALA A 479 13.03 -18.29 -5.17
N ALA A 480 13.07 -18.02 -6.48
CA ALA A 480 13.25 -16.67 -6.99
C ALA A 480 12.00 -15.82 -6.68
N VAL A 481 12.18 -14.72 -5.94
CA VAL A 481 11.09 -13.79 -5.61
C VAL A 481 11.24 -12.54 -6.46
N PRO A 482 10.27 -12.19 -7.33
CA PRO A 482 10.31 -10.95 -8.08
C PRO A 482 10.01 -9.76 -7.16
N TRP A 483 10.89 -8.77 -7.16
CA TRP A 483 10.60 -7.45 -6.60
C TRP A 483 10.21 -6.52 -7.74
N ALA A 484 8.91 -6.23 -7.86
CA ALA A 484 8.35 -5.28 -8.80
C ALA A 484 8.39 -3.86 -8.20
N LEU A 485 9.06 -2.94 -8.87
CA LEU A 485 9.17 -1.55 -8.47
C LEU A 485 8.53 -0.68 -9.54
N SER A 486 7.91 0.42 -9.11
CA SER A 486 7.42 1.44 -10.01
C SER A 486 7.70 2.83 -9.43
N ALA A 487 7.78 3.84 -10.30
CA ALA A 487 7.82 5.24 -9.92
C ALA A 487 7.29 6.14 -11.04
N ALA A 488 6.93 7.38 -10.69
CA ALA A 488 6.46 8.38 -11.66
C ALA A 488 7.60 8.96 -12.52
N SER A 489 8.87 8.77 -12.12
CA SER A 489 10.04 9.18 -12.89
C SER A 489 11.17 8.16 -12.78
N ALA A 490 12.07 8.15 -13.77
CA ALA A 490 13.28 7.32 -13.71
C ALA A 490 14.16 7.64 -12.48
N GLY A 491 14.19 8.90 -12.04
CA GLY A 491 14.92 9.32 -10.83
C GLY A 491 14.32 8.73 -9.56
N ALA A 492 13.00 8.80 -9.43
CA ALA A 492 12.29 8.23 -8.30
C ALA A 492 12.39 6.69 -8.25
N LEU A 493 12.43 6.02 -9.41
CA LEU A 493 12.64 4.57 -9.50
C LEU A 493 14.02 4.17 -8.93
N ARG A 494 15.07 4.94 -9.26
CA ARG A 494 16.42 4.74 -8.69
C ARG A 494 16.45 4.97 -7.19
N ALA A 495 15.80 6.04 -6.71
CA ALA A 495 15.71 6.32 -5.29
C ALA A 495 14.96 5.21 -4.52
N GLN A 496 13.88 4.69 -5.10
CA GLN A 496 13.14 3.56 -4.53
C GLN A 496 13.98 2.29 -4.49
N ALA A 497 14.76 2.01 -5.54
CA ALA A 497 15.71 0.90 -5.55
C ALA A 497 16.77 1.02 -4.44
N GLY A 498 17.26 2.24 -4.18
CA GLY A 498 18.17 2.52 -3.06
C GLY A 498 17.54 2.22 -1.70
N ARG A 499 16.33 2.73 -1.44
CA ARG A 499 15.59 2.44 -0.18
C ARG A 499 15.35 0.95 0.03
N LEU A 500 15.01 0.24 -1.04
CA LEU A 500 14.79 -1.21 -1.00
C LEU A 500 16.08 -2.00 -0.82
N HIS A 501 17.20 -1.53 -1.38
CA HIS A 501 18.53 -2.11 -1.12
C HIS A 501 18.87 -2.03 0.37
N ASP A 502 18.64 -0.88 1.00
CA ASP A 502 18.89 -0.68 2.42
C ASP A 502 17.98 -1.55 3.29
N PHE A 503 16.68 -1.62 2.95
CA PHE A 503 15.73 -2.51 3.62
C PHE A 503 16.16 -3.97 3.53
N ALA A 504 16.53 -4.45 2.34
CA ALA A 504 17.05 -5.80 2.11
C ALA A 504 18.37 -6.07 2.84
N GLY A 505 19.09 -5.04 3.30
CA GLY A 505 20.29 -5.17 4.11
C GLY A 505 20.04 -5.33 5.61
N ARG A 506 18.82 -5.06 6.10
CA ARG A 506 18.50 -5.15 7.54
C ARG A 506 18.34 -6.60 7.97
N ALA A 507 18.94 -6.94 9.11
CA ALA A 507 18.78 -8.25 9.73
C ALA A 507 17.30 -8.54 10.04
N GLY A 508 16.84 -9.76 9.73
CA GLY A 508 15.46 -10.19 9.99
C GLY A 508 14.40 -9.63 9.02
N SER A 509 14.77 -8.88 7.97
CA SER A 509 13.79 -8.42 6.97
C SER A 509 13.25 -9.59 6.14
N ASP A 510 11.92 -9.67 6.02
CA ASP A 510 11.23 -10.67 5.20
C ASP A 510 11.23 -10.25 3.73
N ILE A 511 12.09 -10.90 2.93
CA ILE A 511 12.24 -10.61 1.51
C ILE A 511 11.04 -11.09 0.70
N GLY A 512 10.44 -12.22 1.08
CA GLY A 512 9.27 -12.79 0.42
C GLY A 512 8.04 -11.93 0.65
N GLY A 513 7.79 -11.55 1.90
CA GLY A 513 6.73 -10.62 2.28
C GLY A 513 6.88 -9.26 1.61
N ALA A 514 8.10 -8.71 1.53
CA ALA A 514 8.34 -7.46 0.83
C ALA A 514 8.04 -7.56 -0.67
N GLY A 515 8.44 -8.65 -1.34
CA GLY A 515 8.11 -8.89 -2.75
C GLY A 515 6.60 -8.95 -2.99
N ARG A 516 5.87 -9.59 -2.08
CA ARG A 516 4.39 -9.63 -2.11
C ARG A 516 3.78 -8.24 -1.98
N VAL A 517 4.19 -7.46 -0.98
CA VAL A 517 3.69 -6.08 -0.77
C VAL A 517 4.01 -5.17 -1.95
N LEU A 518 5.20 -5.32 -2.55
CA LEU A 518 5.58 -4.59 -3.75
C LEU A 518 4.68 -4.92 -4.95
N ALA A 519 4.23 -6.17 -5.08
CA ALA A 519 3.38 -6.61 -6.17
C ALA A 519 1.89 -6.27 -5.97
N THR A 520 1.38 -6.28 -4.73
CA THR A 520 -0.07 -6.20 -4.47
C THR A 520 -0.51 -4.96 -3.71
N GLY A 521 0.40 -4.25 -3.04
CA GLY A 521 0.09 -3.15 -2.12
C GLY A 521 0.73 -1.82 -2.50
N ARG A 522 1.15 -1.66 -3.76
CA ARG A 522 1.77 -0.44 -4.29
C ARG A 522 1.19 -0.09 -5.65
N ALA A 523 1.11 1.21 -5.93
CA ALA A 523 0.64 1.73 -7.21
C ALA A 523 1.51 1.26 -8.38
N GLY A 524 0.88 0.85 -9.48
CA GLY A 524 1.55 0.49 -10.73
C GLY A 524 1.93 1.70 -11.60
N LEU A 525 2.95 2.48 -11.20
CA LEU A 525 3.37 3.70 -11.88
C LEU A 525 4.11 3.46 -13.21
N ALA A 526 4.37 4.54 -13.96
CA ALA A 526 4.83 4.49 -15.35
C ALA A 526 6.24 3.90 -15.53
N HIS A 527 7.24 4.32 -14.75
CA HIS A 527 8.59 3.75 -14.85
C HIS A 527 8.67 2.51 -13.98
N ARG A 528 8.93 1.35 -14.57
CA ARG A 528 8.87 0.06 -13.89
C ARG A 528 10.20 -0.67 -13.96
N ALA A 529 10.48 -1.43 -12.92
CA ALA A 529 11.57 -2.41 -12.91
C ALA A 529 11.15 -3.68 -12.18
N VAL A 530 11.72 -4.81 -12.56
CA VAL A 530 11.60 -6.07 -11.82
C VAL A 530 12.99 -6.58 -11.55
N VAL A 531 13.29 -6.86 -10.28
CA VAL A 531 14.50 -7.57 -9.87
C VAL A 531 14.12 -9.00 -9.49
N ILE A 532 14.59 -9.98 -10.27
CA ILE A 532 14.36 -11.41 -10.07
C ILE A 532 15.65 -12.00 -9.50
N ALA A 533 15.59 -12.51 -8.28
CA ALA A 533 16.74 -13.06 -7.59
C ALA A 533 16.38 -14.25 -6.69
N ASP A 534 17.25 -15.26 -6.71
CA ASP A 534 17.23 -16.47 -5.87
C ASP A 534 17.98 -16.23 -4.55
N GLY A 535 17.56 -15.19 -3.82
CA GLY A 535 18.08 -14.89 -2.49
C GLY A 535 18.55 -13.44 -2.31
N ARG A 536 18.85 -13.12 -1.04
CA ARG A 536 19.10 -11.75 -0.57
C ARG A 536 20.30 -11.09 -1.27
N ASP A 537 21.41 -11.79 -1.44
CA ASP A 537 22.63 -11.18 -1.97
C ASP A 537 22.47 -10.77 -3.44
N ARG A 538 21.91 -11.66 -4.26
CA ARG A 538 21.63 -11.35 -5.68
C ARG A 538 20.58 -10.25 -5.81
N LEU A 539 19.56 -10.26 -4.96
CA LEU A 539 18.56 -9.19 -4.91
C LEU A 539 19.21 -7.84 -4.62
N ARG A 540 20.10 -7.78 -3.62
CA ARG A 540 20.81 -6.55 -3.27
C ARG A 540 21.72 -6.05 -4.37
N ILE A 541 22.39 -6.95 -5.09
CA ILE A 541 23.21 -6.61 -6.27
C ILE A 541 22.32 -6.00 -7.36
N GLY A 542 21.18 -6.63 -7.68
CA GLY A 542 20.24 -6.12 -8.68
C GLY A 542 19.66 -4.75 -8.30
N LEU A 543 19.26 -4.55 -7.05
CA LEU A 543 18.77 -3.26 -6.55
C LEU A 543 19.84 -2.17 -6.58
N ALA A 544 21.09 -2.52 -6.28
CA ALA A 544 22.21 -1.58 -6.33
C ALA A 544 22.57 -1.20 -7.79
N ALA A 545 22.50 -2.13 -8.73
CA ALA A 545 22.66 -1.83 -10.16
C ALA A 545 21.51 -0.92 -10.66
N LEU A 546 20.27 -1.25 -10.29
CA LEU A 546 19.10 -0.45 -10.64
C LEU A 546 19.19 0.98 -10.09
N SER A 547 19.64 1.17 -8.84
CA SER A 547 19.79 2.51 -8.26
C SER A 547 20.86 3.35 -8.95
N ARG A 548 21.84 2.72 -9.61
CA ARG A 548 22.88 3.38 -10.44
C ARG A 548 22.55 3.44 -11.93
N ALA A 549 21.38 2.93 -12.36
CA ALA A 549 21.02 2.77 -13.77
C ALA A 549 22.01 1.92 -14.58
N GLU A 550 22.54 0.86 -13.96
CA GLU A 550 23.43 -0.11 -14.60
C GLU A 550 22.67 -1.38 -15.00
N PRO A 551 22.96 -1.99 -16.16
CA PRO A 551 22.40 -3.29 -16.52
C PRO A 551 22.94 -4.39 -15.60
N ALA A 552 22.08 -5.30 -15.17
CA ALA A 552 22.46 -6.45 -14.37
C ALA A 552 21.59 -7.68 -14.70
N PRO A 553 22.13 -8.91 -14.61
CA PRO A 553 21.33 -10.12 -14.73
C PRO A 553 20.15 -10.12 -13.75
N GLY A 554 18.97 -10.54 -14.21
CA GLY A 554 17.75 -10.55 -13.40
C GLY A 554 17.12 -9.18 -13.15
N VAL A 555 17.65 -8.09 -13.73
CA VAL A 555 17.03 -6.76 -13.68
C VAL A 555 16.42 -6.42 -15.03
N VAL A 556 15.10 -6.24 -15.05
CA VAL A 556 14.34 -5.78 -16.21
C VAL A 556 13.83 -4.38 -15.91
N THR A 557 13.98 -3.45 -16.84
CA THR A 557 13.46 -2.07 -16.70
C THR A 557 12.68 -1.68 -17.94
N GLY A 558 11.67 -0.85 -17.77
CA GLY A 558 10.85 -0.35 -18.87
C GLY A 558 9.98 0.82 -18.44
N THR A 559 9.37 1.48 -19.42
CA THR A 559 8.25 2.39 -19.17
C THR A 559 7.00 1.64 -19.59
N ALA A 560 5.98 1.67 -18.74
CA ALA A 560 4.72 0.98 -18.99
C ALA A 560 4.08 1.51 -20.27
N ASP A 561 3.95 0.62 -21.24
CA ASP A 561 3.12 0.78 -22.43
C ASP A 561 2.15 -0.39 -22.38
N VAL A 562 1.02 -0.16 -21.72
CA VAL A 562 -0.01 -1.18 -21.47
C VAL A 562 -1.20 -1.01 -22.42
N ASP A 563 -1.08 -0.12 -23.40
CA ASP A 563 -2.10 0.08 -24.42
C ASP A 563 -1.95 -1.00 -25.49
N GLY A 564 -2.89 -1.94 -25.55
CA GLY A 564 -2.95 -2.95 -26.59
C GLY A 564 -3.47 -4.30 -26.12
N ASP A 565 -3.84 -5.12 -27.11
CA ASP A 565 -4.32 -6.47 -26.91
C ASP A 565 -3.14 -7.46 -26.82
N THR A 566 -3.25 -8.44 -25.93
CA THR A 566 -2.29 -9.52 -25.72
C THR A 566 -2.48 -10.62 -26.77
N VAL A 567 -1.38 -11.04 -27.39
CA VAL A 567 -1.37 -12.16 -28.34
C VAL A 567 -0.47 -13.28 -27.85
N PHE A 568 -1.00 -14.50 -27.77
CA PHE A 568 -0.16 -15.68 -27.55
C PHE A 568 0.27 -16.28 -28.89
N VAL A 569 1.58 -16.44 -29.06
CA VAL A 569 2.19 -17.00 -30.27
C VAL A 569 2.72 -18.40 -29.98
N PHE A 570 2.25 -19.38 -30.73
CA PHE A 570 2.56 -20.81 -30.59
C PHE A 570 3.45 -21.26 -31.76
N PRO A 571 4.78 -21.38 -31.56
CA PRO A 571 5.70 -21.71 -32.64
C PRO A 571 5.56 -23.17 -33.12
N GLY A 572 6.08 -23.43 -34.33
CA GLY A 572 6.21 -24.78 -34.87
C GLY A 572 7.42 -25.54 -34.35
N GLN A 573 7.81 -26.61 -35.04
CA GLN A 573 9.01 -27.39 -34.70
C GLN A 573 10.30 -26.56 -34.91
N GLY A 574 11.26 -26.69 -34.00
CA GLY A 574 12.58 -26.06 -34.07
C GLY A 574 12.99 -25.25 -32.84
N THR A 575 12.11 -25.13 -31.83
CA THR A 575 12.36 -24.46 -30.54
C THR A 575 12.47 -25.42 -29.36
N GLN A 576 12.23 -26.72 -29.59
CA GLN A 576 12.37 -27.75 -28.56
C GLN A 576 13.82 -27.89 -28.08
N TRP A 577 13.98 -28.34 -26.84
CA TRP A 577 15.27 -28.70 -26.26
C TRP A 577 15.09 -29.78 -25.18
N ALA A 578 16.12 -30.58 -24.97
CA ALA A 578 16.07 -31.68 -24.00
C ALA A 578 15.90 -31.14 -22.56
N GLY A 579 14.84 -31.56 -21.88
CA GLY A 579 14.50 -31.10 -20.52
C GLY A 579 13.57 -29.88 -20.47
N MET A 580 13.02 -29.42 -21.60
CA MET A 580 12.00 -28.36 -21.59
C MET A 580 10.81 -28.75 -20.73
N GLY A 581 10.37 -27.84 -19.84
CA GLY A 581 9.26 -28.07 -18.91
C GLY A 581 9.62 -28.85 -17.63
N ARG A 582 10.80 -29.47 -17.53
CA ARG A 582 11.18 -30.31 -16.38
C ARG A 582 11.20 -29.57 -15.04
N GLU A 583 11.75 -28.36 -15.01
CA GLU A 583 11.80 -27.55 -13.78
C GLU A 583 10.41 -27.06 -13.37
N LEU A 584 9.59 -26.62 -14.34
CA LEU A 584 8.22 -26.18 -14.09
C LEU A 584 7.33 -27.31 -13.60
N LEU A 585 7.55 -28.54 -14.07
CA LEU A 585 6.87 -29.73 -13.56
C LEU A 585 7.13 -29.96 -12.06
N ALA A 586 8.30 -29.54 -11.54
CA ALA A 586 8.65 -29.67 -10.13
C ALA A 586 8.24 -28.45 -9.28
N THR A 587 8.16 -27.26 -9.88
CA THR A 587 8.06 -25.98 -9.16
C THR A 587 6.71 -25.28 -9.30
N SER A 588 5.95 -25.56 -10.36
CA SER A 588 4.65 -24.95 -10.65
C SER A 588 3.55 -26.00 -10.66
N THR A 589 2.62 -25.91 -9.69
CA THR A 589 1.46 -26.81 -9.62
C THR A 589 0.55 -26.63 -10.82
N VAL A 590 0.32 -25.40 -11.27
CA VAL A 590 -0.49 -25.10 -12.48
C VAL A 590 0.09 -25.77 -13.73
N PHE A 591 1.41 -25.71 -13.90
CA PHE A 591 2.07 -26.37 -15.02
C PHE A 591 1.97 -27.89 -14.91
N ALA A 592 2.23 -28.45 -13.72
CA ALA A 592 2.19 -29.89 -13.47
C ALA A 592 0.78 -30.48 -13.69
N ASP A 593 -0.25 -29.81 -13.16
CA ASP A 593 -1.65 -30.21 -13.29
C ASP A 593 -2.10 -30.15 -14.75
N SER A 594 -1.76 -29.06 -15.46
CA SER A 594 -2.05 -28.97 -16.90
C SER A 594 -1.32 -30.03 -17.72
N LEU A 595 -0.06 -30.32 -17.41
CA LEU A 595 0.71 -31.32 -18.14
C LEU A 595 0.15 -32.72 -17.91
N ALA A 596 -0.33 -33.01 -16.70
CA ALA A 596 -1.01 -34.27 -16.38
C ALA A 596 -2.33 -34.41 -17.15
N GLU A 597 -3.13 -33.35 -17.23
CA GLU A 597 -4.38 -33.33 -18.02
C GLU A 597 -4.10 -33.60 -19.51
N VAL A 598 -3.07 -32.96 -20.07
CA VAL A 598 -2.65 -33.23 -21.46
C VAL A 598 -2.12 -34.66 -21.62
N ALA A 599 -1.41 -35.20 -20.63
CA ALA A 599 -0.94 -36.59 -20.65
C ALA A 599 -2.10 -37.58 -20.73
N GLU A 600 -3.16 -37.37 -19.94
CA GLU A 600 -4.38 -38.19 -19.98
C GLU A 600 -5.08 -38.12 -21.33
N ALA A 601 -5.16 -36.93 -21.93
CA ALA A 601 -5.75 -36.75 -23.25
C ALA A 601 -4.92 -37.40 -24.37
N LEU A 602 -3.60 -37.43 -24.25
CA LEU A 602 -2.71 -38.08 -25.22
C LEU A 602 -2.63 -39.59 -25.07
N ALA A 603 -2.83 -40.13 -23.86
CA ALA A 603 -2.64 -41.55 -23.53
C ALA A 603 -3.35 -42.54 -24.48
N PRO A 604 -4.57 -42.29 -25.00
CA PRO A 604 -5.21 -43.18 -25.96
C PRO A 604 -4.51 -43.25 -27.33
N HIS A 605 -3.66 -42.28 -27.64
CA HIS A 605 -3.08 -42.08 -28.96
C HIS A 605 -1.57 -42.38 -29.04
N ILE A 606 -0.89 -42.55 -27.90
CA ILE A 606 0.56 -42.79 -27.84
C ILE A 606 0.89 -44.08 -27.05
N ASP A 607 2.05 -44.68 -27.34
CA ASP A 607 2.55 -45.90 -26.68
C ASP A 607 3.69 -45.62 -25.68
N TRP A 608 3.91 -44.35 -25.35
CA TRP A 608 4.96 -43.86 -24.44
C TRP A 608 4.39 -42.86 -23.43
N SER A 609 5.17 -42.54 -22.39
CA SER A 609 4.76 -41.63 -21.31
C SER A 609 5.17 -40.19 -21.58
N LEU A 610 4.20 -39.27 -21.63
CA LEU A 610 4.47 -37.83 -21.76
C LEU A 610 5.35 -37.31 -20.61
N LEU A 611 5.05 -37.75 -19.39
CA LEU A 611 5.74 -37.28 -18.20
C LEU A 611 7.20 -37.76 -18.17
N ASP A 612 7.47 -38.98 -18.64
CA ASP A 612 8.84 -39.51 -18.70
C ASP A 612 9.64 -38.83 -19.82
N ALA A 613 8.99 -38.50 -20.94
CA ALA A 613 9.62 -37.73 -22.02
C ALA A 613 10.06 -36.33 -21.55
N VAL A 614 9.24 -35.66 -20.73
CA VAL A 614 9.56 -34.34 -20.18
C VAL A 614 10.59 -34.43 -19.03
N ARG A 615 10.45 -35.42 -18.13
CA ARG A 615 11.27 -35.54 -16.93
C ARG A 615 12.66 -36.12 -17.21
N ASP A 616 12.68 -37.22 -17.94
CA ASP A 616 13.85 -38.08 -18.11
C ASP A 616 14.39 -38.04 -19.55
N GLY A 617 13.66 -37.42 -20.49
CA GLY A 617 14.05 -37.36 -21.90
C GLY A 617 13.85 -38.68 -22.63
N VAL A 618 12.95 -39.54 -22.14
CA VAL A 618 12.69 -40.87 -22.69
C VAL A 618 11.20 -41.01 -23.04
N PRO A 619 10.83 -41.24 -24.32
CA PRO A 619 11.69 -41.34 -25.51
C PRO A 619 12.32 -40.00 -25.97
N SER A 620 13.35 -40.08 -26.81
CA SER A 620 14.06 -38.89 -27.33
C SER A 620 13.14 -37.99 -28.18
N LEU A 621 13.37 -36.67 -28.08
CA LEU A 621 12.71 -35.63 -28.87
C LEU A 621 13.20 -35.58 -30.34
N ASP A 622 14.07 -36.49 -30.77
CA ASP A 622 14.50 -36.60 -32.18
C ASP A 622 13.39 -37.19 -33.07
N ARG A 623 12.46 -37.94 -32.48
CA ARG A 623 11.31 -38.55 -33.15
C ARG A 623 10.19 -37.53 -33.33
N VAL A 624 9.68 -37.37 -34.55
CA VAL A 624 8.59 -36.42 -34.82
C VAL A 624 7.30 -36.75 -34.07
N ASP A 625 7.00 -38.04 -33.91
CA ASP A 625 5.84 -38.56 -33.17
C ASP A 625 5.98 -38.45 -31.64
N VAL A 626 7.13 -37.96 -31.16
CA VAL A 626 7.37 -37.59 -29.77
C VAL A 626 7.45 -36.07 -29.63
N VAL A 627 8.23 -35.40 -30.48
CA VAL A 627 8.50 -33.96 -30.35
C VAL A 627 7.26 -33.10 -30.52
N GLN A 628 6.35 -33.44 -31.43
CA GLN A 628 5.15 -32.62 -31.65
C GLN A 628 4.17 -32.72 -30.47
N PRO A 629 3.80 -33.93 -29.97
CA PRO A 629 2.95 -34.03 -28.78
C PRO A 629 3.59 -33.40 -27.52
N VAL A 630 4.89 -33.59 -27.29
CA VAL A 630 5.58 -32.95 -26.15
C VAL A 630 5.57 -31.43 -26.28
N SER A 631 5.85 -30.89 -27.47
CA SER A 631 5.82 -29.43 -27.70
C SER A 631 4.42 -28.84 -27.52
N PHE A 632 3.39 -29.53 -28.01
CA PHE A 632 1.99 -29.15 -27.79
C PHE A 632 1.67 -29.09 -26.30
N ALA A 633 2.02 -30.14 -25.55
CA ALA A 633 1.75 -30.20 -24.13
C ALA A 633 2.45 -29.07 -23.36
N VAL A 634 3.74 -28.83 -23.64
CA VAL A 634 4.48 -27.72 -23.02
C VAL A 634 3.87 -26.36 -23.37
N MET A 635 3.50 -26.13 -24.63
CA MET A 635 2.87 -24.88 -25.05
C MET A 635 1.53 -24.62 -24.36
N VAL A 636 0.66 -25.64 -24.29
CA VAL A 636 -0.64 -25.55 -23.61
C VAL A 636 -0.43 -25.30 -22.12
N SER A 637 0.46 -26.03 -21.46
CA SER A 637 0.72 -25.85 -20.03
C SER A 637 1.38 -24.50 -19.71
N LEU A 638 2.24 -23.96 -20.58
CA LEU A 638 2.75 -22.59 -20.44
C LEU A 638 1.64 -21.54 -20.59
N ALA A 639 0.74 -21.71 -21.55
CA ALA A 639 -0.41 -20.82 -21.71
C ALA A 639 -1.30 -20.83 -20.46
N ARG A 640 -1.53 -22.00 -19.83
CA ARG A 640 -2.25 -22.11 -18.56
C ARG A 640 -1.54 -21.41 -17.40
N VAL A 641 -0.21 -21.48 -17.33
CA VAL A 641 0.57 -20.72 -16.33
C VAL A 641 0.36 -19.22 -16.52
N TRP A 642 0.48 -18.70 -17.73
CA TRP A 642 0.23 -17.28 -18.01
C TRP A 642 -1.19 -16.85 -17.64
N GLN A 643 -2.20 -17.65 -18.02
CA GLN A 643 -3.60 -17.39 -17.67
C GLN A 643 -3.81 -17.39 -16.15
N SER A 644 -3.16 -18.28 -15.41
CA SER A 644 -3.26 -18.32 -13.94
C SER A 644 -2.70 -17.07 -13.25
N LEU A 645 -1.82 -16.34 -13.93
CA LEU A 645 -1.25 -15.06 -13.48
C LEU A 645 -2.07 -13.84 -13.96
N GLY A 646 -3.23 -14.07 -14.57
CA GLY A 646 -4.12 -13.03 -15.09
C GLY A 646 -3.79 -12.54 -16.49
N VAL A 647 -2.83 -13.16 -17.21
CA VAL A 647 -2.53 -12.82 -18.60
C VAL A 647 -3.38 -13.68 -19.52
N THR A 648 -4.46 -13.11 -20.04
CA THR A 648 -5.37 -13.76 -21.00
C THR A 648 -5.11 -13.23 -22.41
N PRO A 649 -5.00 -14.10 -23.42
CA PRO A 649 -4.84 -13.63 -24.80
C PRO A 649 -6.18 -13.15 -25.38
N GLU A 650 -6.21 -11.97 -25.98
CA GLU A 650 -7.29 -11.51 -26.85
C GLU A 650 -7.21 -12.15 -28.24
N ALA A 651 -6.02 -12.57 -28.66
CA ALA A 651 -5.81 -13.35 -29.88
C ALA A 651 -4.72 -14.41 -29.71
N VAL A 652 -4.79 -15.44 -30.54
CA VAL A 652 -3.76 -16.48 -30.62
C VAL A 652 -3.31 -16.67 -32.06
N VAL A 653 -2.02 -16.97 -32.25
CA VAL A 653 -1.45 -17.27 -33.55
C VAL A 653 -0.59 -18.52 -33.42
N GLY A 654 -0.83 -19.52 -34.26
CA GLY A 654 -0.01 -20.72 -34.34
C GLY A 654 0.82 -20.75 -35.62
N HIS A 655 2.01 -21.34 -35.56
CA HIS A 655 2.81 -21.62 -36.74
C HIS A 655 2.82 -23.12 -37.02
N SER A 656 2.17 -23.55 -38.11
CA SER A 656 2.03 -24.96 -38.47
C SER A 656 1.42 -25.77 -37.32
N GLN A 657 2.11 -26.79 -36.77
CA GLN A 657 1.59 -27.59 -35.66
C GLN A 657 1.26 -26.76 -34.40
N GLY A 658 1.85 -25.57 -34.25
CA GLY A 658 1.51 -24.64 -33.18
C GLY A 658 0.06 -24.17 -33.23
N GLU A 659 -0.60 -24.22 -34.40
CA GLU A 659 -2.02 -23.92 -34.54
C GLU A 659 -2.90 -24.89 -33.76
N ILE A 660 -2.45 -26.12 -33.49
CA ILE A 660 -3.21 -27.08 -32.67
C ILE A 660 -3.30 -26.57 -31.22
N ALA A 661 -2.18 -26.08 -30.68
CA ALA A 661 -2.15 -25.46 -29.36
C ALA A 661 -2.95 -24.16 -29.34
N ALA A 662 -2.79 -23.30 -30.37
CA ALA A 662 -3.55 -22.07 -30.49
C ALA A 662 -5.06 -22.32 -30.54
N ALA A 663 -5.53 -23.25 -31.37
CA ALA A 663 -6.94 -23.62 -31.50
C ALA A 663 -7.51 -24.18 -30.19
N HIS A 664 -6.74 -24.96 -29.44
CA HIS A 664 -7.16 -25.38 -28.10
C HIS A 664 -7.30 -24.20 -27.13
N ILE A 665 -6.29 -23.31 -27.08
CA ILE A 665 -6.31 -22.15 -26.17
C ILE A 665 -7.42 -21.15 -26.53
N ALA A 666 -7.75 -21.01 -27.82
CA ALA A 666 -8.91 -20.25 -28.29
C ALA A 666 -10.26 -20.92 -28.01
N GLY A 667 -10.27 -22.19 -27.59
CA GLY A 667 -11.49 -22.97 -27.35
C GLY A 667 -12.15 -23.54 -28.60
N ALA A 668 -11.49 -23.50 -29.76
CA ALA A 668 -11.97 -24.14 -30.99
C ALA A 668 -11.80 -25.67 -30.92
N LEU A 669 -10.72 -26.17 -30.31
CA LEU A 669 -10.55 -27.61 -30.09
C LEU A 669 -10.67 -27.96 -28.61
N THR A 670 -11.43 -29.02 -28.33
CA THR A 670 -11.36 -29.68 -27.02
C THR A 670 -9.94 -30.22 -26.80
N LEU A 671 -9.55 -30.43 -25.55
CA LEU A 671 -8.21 -30.97 -25.26
C LEU A 671 -8.03 -32.37 -25.87
N GLN A 672 -9.09 -33.18 -25.86
CA GLN A 672 -9.11 -34.53 -26.43
C GLN A 672 -8.93 -34.48 -27.95
N ASP A 673 -9.66 -33.59 -28.63
CA ASP A 673 -9.53 -33.42 -30.07
C ASP A 673 -8.14 -32.90 -30.45
N ALA A 674 -7.62 -31.90 -29.73
CA ALA A 674 -6.28 -31.36 -29.98
C ALA A 674 -5.18 -32.41 -29.74
N ALA A 675 -5.32 -33.24 -28.69
CA ALA A 675 -4.42 -34.35 -28.40
C ALA A 675 -4.45 -35.43 -29.50
N ALA A 676 -5.64 -35.78 -29.99
CA ALA A 676 -5.79 -36.69 -31.12
C ALA A 676 -5.13 -36.12 -32.38
N VAL A 677 -5.39 -34.85 -32.72
CA VAL A 677 -4.81 -34.19 -33.89
C VAL A 677 -3.29 -34.21 -33.84
N VAL A 678 -2.67 -33.77 -32.73
CA VAL A 678 -1.20 -33.70 -32.65
C VAL A 678 -0.55 -35.09 -32.66
N ALA A 679 -1.12 -36.07 -31.96
CA ALA A 679 -0.57 -37.42 -31.88
C ALA A 679 -0.70 -38.15 -33.22
N LEU A 680 -1.90 -38.22 -33.80
CA LEU A 680 -2.15 -38.96 -35.03
C LEU A 680 -1.46 -38.34 -36.24
N ARG A 681 -1.43 -36.99 -36.32
CA ARG A 681 -0.67 -36.28 -37.37
C ARG A 681 0.81 -36.62 -37.30
N SER A 682 1.40 -36.54 -36.11
CA SER A 682 2.84 -36.76 -35.94
C SER A 682 3.24 -38.21 -36.24
N GLN A 683 2.39 -39.19 -35.90
CA GLN A 683 2.58 -40.60 -36.28
C GLN A 683 2.48 -40.85 -37.78
N ALA A 684 1.52 -40.22 -38.47
CA ALA A 684 1.40 -40.32 -39.92
C ALA A 684 2.67 -39.79 -40.62
N ILE A 685 3.20 -38.65 -40.14
CA ILE A 685 4.48 -38.10 -40.63
C ILE A 685 5.63 -39.07 -40.35
N ALA A 686 5.73 -39.61 -39.13
CA ALA A 686 6.79 -40.55 -38.76
C ALA A 686 6.80 -41.82 -39.63
N ARG A 687 5.63 -42.33 -40.01
CA ARG A 687 5.51 -43.55 -40.82
C ARG A 687 5.68 -43.31 -42.31
N GLY A 688 5.13 -42.21 -42.83
CA GLY A 688 5.01 -41.97 -44.27
C GLY A 688 6.06 -41.04 -44.86
N LEU A 689 6.59 -40.09 -44.08
CA LEU A 689 7.41 -38.98 -44.61
C LEU A 689 8.83 -38.93 -44.05
N ALA A 690 9.08 -39.49 -42.86
CA ALA A 690 10.39 -39.49 -42.24
C ALA A 690 11.45 -40.12 -43.16
N GLY A 691 12.62 -39.47 -43.26
CA GLY A 691 13.72 -39.84 -44.15
C GLY A 691 13.58 -39.42 -45.62
N HIS A 692 12.44 -38.87 -46.04
CA HIS A 692 12.14 -38.57 -47.45
C HIS A 692 12.19 -37.08 -47.79
N GLY A 693 12.59 -36.21 -46.86
CA GLY A 693 12.66 -34.77 -47.11
C GLY A 693 13.53 -34.00 -46.13
N GLY A 694 13.51 -32.69 -46.24
CA GLY A 694 14.11 -31.79 -45.26
C GLY A 694 13.52 -30.39 -45.34
N MET A 695 13.96 -29.52 -44.43
CA MET A 695 13.56 -28.11 -44.42
C MET A 695 14.73 -27.19 -44.06
N VAL A 696 14.76 -26.01 -44.68
CA VAL A 696 15.85 -25.04 -44.55
C VAL A 696 15.28 -23.63 -44.38
N SER A 697 15.72 -22.93 -43.35
CA SER A 697 15.45 -21.50 -43.15
C SER A 697 16.53 -20.67 -43.84
N LEU A 698 16.10 -19.69 -44.63
CA LEU A 698 16.94 -18.81 -45.44
C LEU A 698 16.70 -17.35 -45.03
N ALA A 699 17.78 -16.60 -44.79
CA ALA A 699 17.72 -15.19 -44.41
C ALA A 699 17.60 -14.26 -45.62
N VAL A 700 16.54 -14.42 -46.41
CA VAL A 700 16.28 -13.68 -47.66
C VAL A 700 14.78 -13.36 -47.82
N PRO A 701 14.42 -12.36 -48.64
CA PRO A 701 13.04 -12.12 -49.03
C PRO A 701 12.44 -13.28 -49.84
N VAL A 702 11.11 -13.37 -49.86
CA VAL A 702 10.39 -14.45 -50.56
C VAL A 702 10.63 -14.41 -52.06
N GLU A 703 10.73 -13.21 -52.65
CA GLU A 703 10.94 -13.00 -54.08
C GLU A 703 12.29 -13.58 -54.53
N ALA A 704 13.33 -13.38 -53.72
CA ALA A 704 14.68 -13.88 -54.01
C ALA A 704 14.75 -15.42 -54.00
N VAL A 705 13.93 -16.07 -53.17
CA VAL A 705 13.84 -17.54 -53.15
C VAL A 705 13.05 -18.06 -54.33
N GLN A 706 11.91 -17.45 -54.65
CA GLN A 706 11.02 -17.90 -55.72
C GLN A 706 11.72 -17.97 -57.08
N GLU A 707 12.62 -17.03 -57.37
CA GLU A 707 13.43 -17.03 -58.60
C GLU A 707 14.41 -18.22 -58.70
N ARG A 708 14.71 -18.87 -57.58
CA ARG A 708 15.76 -19.89 -57.44
C ARG A 708 15.24 -21.26 -56.97
N LEU A 709 13.92 -21.42 -56.83
CA LEU A 709 13.31 -22.71 -56.53
C LEU A 709 13.47 -23.64 -57.73
N GLY A 710 14.25 -24.70 -57.55
CA GLY A 710 14.36 -25.80 -58.52
C GLY A 710 13.24 -26.82 -58.33
N ASN A 711 13.16 -27.79 -59.25
CA ASN A 711 12.25 -28.93 -59.08
C ASN A 711 12.56 -29.69 -57.77
N GLY A 712 11.52 -30.02 -57.01
CA GLY A 712 11.63 -30.75 -55.75
C GLY A 712 11.90 -29.89 -54.51
N ILE A 713 11.80 -28.56 -54.60
CA ILE A 713 11.81 -27.64 -53.45
C ILE A 713 10.63 -26.69 -53.55
N GLU A 714 9.90 -26.51 -52.46
CA GLU A 714 8.75 -25.61 -52.35
C GLU A 714 8.93 -24.65 -51.17
N LEU A 715 8.21 -23.53 -51.22
CA LEU A 715 8.17 -22.55 -50.14
C LEU A 715 7.21 -23.05 -49.04
N ALA A 716 7.73 -23.30 -47.84
CA ALA A 716 6.97 -23.85 -46.71
C ALA A 716 6.42 -22.77 -45.77
N ALA A 717 7.16 -21.67 -45.54
CA ALA A 717 6.71 -20.58 -44.67
C ALA A 717 7.39 -19.24 -44.99
N VAL A 718 6.67 -18.15 -44.74
CA VAL A 718 7.21 -16.77 -44.76
C VAL A 718 7.09 -16.20 -43.35
N ASN A 719 8.20 -16.16 -42.61
CA ASN A 719 8.24 -15.77 -41.21
C ASN A 719 8.48 -14.26 -41.01
N GLY A 720 8.89 -13.57 -42.07
CA GLY A 720 9.11 -12.14 -42.07
C GLY A 720 9.72 -11.65 -43.39
N PRO A 721 10.03 -10.34 -43.49
CA PRO A 721 10.49 -9.71 -44.74
C PRO A 721 11.80 -10.30 -45.28
N THR A 722 12.60 -10.92 -44.42
CA THR A 722 13.91 -11.50 -44.76
C THR A 722 14.10 -12.88 -44.15
N SER A 723 13.01 -13.61 -43.89
CA SER A 723 13.06 -14.93 -43.26
C SER A 723 12.01 -15.83 -43.86
N VAL A 724 12.47 -16.81 -44.63
CA VAL A 724 11.61 -17.81 -45.28
C VAL A 724 12.11 -19.21 -44.98
N VAL A 725 11.21 -20.18 -45.08
CA VAL A 725 11.53 -21.61 -44.96
C VAL A 725 11.16 -22.29 -46.26
N VAL A 726 12.09 -23.06 -46.80
CA VAL A 726 11.87 -23.95 -47.94
C VAL A 726 11.96 -25.40 -47.50
N ALA A 727 11.25 -26.27 -48.18
CA ALA A 727 11.19 -27.69 -47.87
C ALA A 727 11.18 -28.51 -49.16
N GLY A 728 11.66 -29.74 -49.12
CA GLY A 728 11.67 -30.63 -50.28
C GLY A 728 12.74 -31.70 -50.23
N ASP A 729 13.21 -32.13 -51.40
CA ASP A 729 14.15 -33.25 -51.55
C ASP A 729 15.52 -32.93 -50.94
N PRO A 730 16.13 -33.85 -50.17
CA PRO A 730 17.40 -33.59 -49.48
C PRO A 730 18.53 -33.15 -50.44
N THR A 731 18.64 -33.78 -51.60
CA THR A 731 19.68 -33.45 -52.60
C THR A 731 19.46 -32.07 -53.22
N ALA A 732 18.21 -31.70 -53.51
CA ALA A 732 17.88 -30.39 -54.04
C ALA A 732 18.15 -29.31 -53.00
N LEU A 733 17.73 -29.53 -51.74
CA LEU A 733 18.03 -28.64 -50.62
C LEU A 733 19.53 -28.46 -50.40
N ASN A 734 20.33 -29.53 -50.49
CA ASN A 734 21.80 -29.43 -50.36
C ASN A 734 22.40 -28.51 -51.42
N THR A 735 21.90 -28.57 -52.66
CA THR A 735 22.35 -27.73 -53.76
C THR A 735 21.99 -26.27 -53.52
N LEU A 736 20.76 -26.01 -53.08
CA LEU A 736 20.29 -24.65 -52.76
C LEU A 736 21.05 -24.05 -51.57
N VAL A 737 21.28 -24.83 -50.51
CA VAL A 737 22.06 -24.44 -49.33
C VAL A 737 23.47 -24.04 -49.74
N ALA A 738 24.16 -24.86 -50.55
CA ALA A 738 25.52 -24.57 -50.98
C ALA A 738 25.61 -23.29 -51.84
N ALA A 739 24.60 -23.03 -52.68
CA ALA A 739 24.54 -21.80 -53.47
C ALA A 739 24.40 -20.56 -52.58
N TYR A 740 23.49 -20.59 -51.59
CA TYR A 740 23.31 -19.47 -50.67
C TYR A 740 24.51 -19.27 -49.73
N GLU A 741 25.13 -20.35 -49.24
CA GLU A 741 26.33 -20.27 -48.41
C GLU A 741 27.52 -19.67 -49.20
N ALA A 742 27.66 -19.99 -50.49
CA ALA A 742 28.68 -19.40 -51.36
C ALA A 742 28.47 -17.89 -51.57
N GLU A 743 27.24 -17.41 -51.46
CA GLU A 743 26.88 -15.98 -51.53
C GLU A 743 26.94 -15.28 -50.17
N GLY A 744 27.36 -15.99 -49.11
CA GLY A 744 27.45 -15.45 -47.76
C GLY A 744 26.09 -15.23 -47.08
N ILE A 745 25.02 -15.82 -47.63
CA ILE A 745 23.66 -15.74 -47.07
C ILE A 745 23.54 -16.73 -45.91
N ARG A 746 22.93 -16.29 -44.81
CA ARG A 746 22.74 -17.13 -43.63
C ARG A 746 21.69 -18.21 -43.92
N VAL A 747 22.09 -19.45 -43.75
CA VAL A 747 21.26 -20.64 -43.92
C VAL A 747 21.20 -21.42 -42.60
N ARG A 748 20.02 -21.94 -42.23
CA ARG A 748 19.84 -22.81 -41.07
C ARG A 748 19.00 -24.02 -41.45
N ARG A 749 19.57 -25.22 -41.39
CA ARG A 749 18.78 -26.47 -41.51
C ARG A 749 17.88 -26.61 -40.29
N VAL A 750 16.61 -26.94 -40.52
CA VAL A 750 15.68 -27.31 -39.46
C VAL A 750 15.94 -28.78 -39.14
N PRO A 751 16.02 -29.19 -37.85
CA PRO A 751 16.24 -30.59 -37.47
C PRO A 751 14.95 -31.40 -37.69
N VAL A 752 14.68 -31.70 -38.96
CA VAL A 752 13.59 -32.54 -39.48
C VAL A 752 14.13 -33.37 -40.64
N ASP A 753 13.59 -34.56 -40.82
CA ASP A 753 13.92 -35.50 -41.89
C ASP A 753 12.75 -35.69 -42.88
N TYR A 754 11.81 -34.74 -42.90
CA TYR A 754 10.64 -34.70 -43.78
C TYR A 754 10.40 -33.29 -44.31
N ALA A 755 9.68 -33.17 -45.43
CA ALA A 755 9.39 -31.90 -46.11
C ALA A 755 7.92 -31.48 -45.91
N SER A 756 7.61 -30.82 -44.78
CA SER A 756 6.24 -30.35 -44.50
C SER A 756 5.87 -29.11 -45.34
N HIS A 757 4.57 -28.91 -45.59
CA HIS A 757 4.02 -27.81 -46.43
C HIS A 757 4.48 -27.87 -47.89
N THR A 758 4.60 -29.08 -48.42
CA THR A 758 4.97 -29.36 -49.81
C THR A 758 4.14 -30.51 -50.36
N SER A 759 4.26 -30.76 -51.66
CA SER A 759 3.68 -31.94 -52.32
C SER A 759 4.04 -33.28 -51.66
N HIS A 760 5.15 -33.40 -50.92
CA HIS A 760 5.48 -34.62 -50.16
C HIS A 760 4.38 -35.02 -49.16
N VAL A 761 3.62 -34.05 -48.63
CA VAL A 761 2.55 -34.31 -47.64
C VAL A 761 1.34 -35.02 -48.26
N GLU A 762 1.14 -34.96 -49.57
CA GLU A 762 0.05 -35.67 -50.28
C GLU A 762 0.10 -37.19 -50.02
N ALA A 763 1.31 -37.74 -49.80
CA ALA A 763 1.51 -39.16 -49.50
C ALA A 763 0.79 -39.65 -48.23
N ILE A 764 0.44 -38.75 -47.31
CA ILE A 764 -0.29 -39.08 -46.06
C ILE A 764 -1.69 -38.45 -46.00
N GLU A 765 -2.18 -37.84 -47.08
CA GLU A 765 -3.48 -37.13 -47.09
C GLU A 765 -4.65 -38.05 -46.73
N THR A 766 -4.73 -39.20 -47.40
CA THR A 766 -5.83 -40.17 -47.19
C THR A 766 -5.79 -40.74 -45.76
N ASP A 767 -4.58 -41.03 -45.26
CA ASP A 767 -4.39 -41.54 -43.90
C ASP A 767 -4.80 -40.48 -42.86
N LEU A 768 -4.39 -39.22 -43.03
CA LEU A 768 -4.78 -38.12 -42.14
C LEU A 768 -6.28 -37.89 -42.14
N ALA A 769 -6.93 -37.89 -43.31
CA ALA A 769 -8.38 -37.72 -43.42
C ALA A 769 -9.15 -38.81 -42.66
N HIS A 770 -8.66 -40.06 -42.72
CA HIS A 770 -9.26 -41.16 -41.98
C HIS A 770 -8.96 -41.08 -40.47
N LEU A 771 -7.73 -40.73 -40.08
CA LEU A 771 -7.32 -40.66 -38.67
C LEU A 771 -8.03 -39.53 -37.91
N LEU A 772 -8.36 -38.43 -38.58
CA LEU A 772 -8.94 -37.24 -37.96
C LEU A 772 -10.45 -37.09 -38.19
N ALA A 773 -11.12 -38.10 -38.74
CA ALA A 773 -12.54 -38.03 -39.12
C ALA A 773 -13.50 -37.71 -37.95
N ASP A 774 -13.12 -38.11 -36.73
CA ASP A 774 -13.95 -37.95 -35.53
C ASP A 774 -13.69 -36.63 -34.78
N VAL A 775 -12.71 -35.83 -35.21
CA VAL A 775 -12.35 -34.53 -34.60
C VAL A 775 -13.48 -33.53 -34.81
N LYS A 776 -13.87 -32.83 -33.73
CA LYS A 776 -14.94 -31.83 -33.76
C LYS A 776 -14.38 -30.44 -33.47
N PRO A 777 -14.07 -29.65 -34.52
CA PRO A 777 -13.58 -28.28 -34.40
C PRO A 777 -14.67 -27.26 -34.04
#